data_AF-A0A6P2SY75-F1
#
_entry.id   AF-A0A6P2SY75-F1
#
_cell.length_a   1.000
_cell.length_b   1.000
_cell.length_c   1.000
_cell.angle_alpha   90.00
_cell.angle_beta   90.00
_cell.angle_gamma   90.00
#
_symmetry.space_group_name_H-M   'P 1'
#
loop_
_entity.id
_entity.type
_entity.pdbx_description
1 polymer ?
#
loop_
_entity_poly.entity_id
_entity_poly.type
_entity_poly.pdbx_seq_one_letter_code
_entity_poly.pdbx_strand_id
1 'polypeptide(L)'
;MLAGVPGHARDALAQLEGTGFDAVFSSVRWWDLRAPWFVDEHRLLRRIGSPIAFPDAFDGTRLADDWPDAPDDAVARAYRRALWTAAAVGTGWLVPMGFERGVMVPLMARDADAARYRAAFERARFDLSGAIADANAWRRATPVAAARGEIVQLSAPGAAATALLRGTGPSLEHDEAALLIALNPDLDAAVAVDPATILPGVPGGFTRVATPDAAQTHPPAALEPFTLEPGAYALLHAWQAPPVTTRGDATHERAALSAALAAERIAIERVKPSVDGGRFAVKRVIGETLVVHASIFTDGHAHLAAALQWRAAGDDDWREIPFEAEPNDGWHARVTLDRLGRHEFRVLAWRDDWASLVHDVAKKHAAGQDVTLELREAQLLLATALKLADPLDARALTQMKQRIAEFKDAPADARLAQLGAAPLADAFAALRYRPFATHDETTYPVDVERRAARFSSWYEMFPRSASDDPHRHGTFDDVIAHLPRIRDMGFDVLYFPPIHPIGTTARKGRNNSLKAGPDDVGSPYAIGSPDGGHTAVHPQLGTLDSFRALVDAARGHGLEIALDFAIQCSPDHPWLAAHPGWFAWRPDGSLRFAENPPKRYQDIVNPDFYAPDALPDLWLALRDAVLFWVDAGVRIFRVDNPHTKPLPFWAWMIDDVRGRHPDVVFLSEAFTRPGMMYRLAKVGFSQSYTYFTWRESKREFIDYLTELTTGPAREFFRPNFFVNTPDINPRHLQNAPRTQFVIRAALAATLAGSWGLYSGFELGESAPLPDSEEYANAEKYELRARDWSKAAHIGAEVARLNRARRAHPALQTHLGLTFADADNDTVLVFVKATPAFDSVVVVAISTDPWHPQVANFTLDASLWRGFGLVDGEPLDALEQDATHAETWRGHRQYVSLDPHVRPYAIWRLTPHPGAARAAAREPGDARQPSGGHG
;
A
#
# COMPACT_ATOMS: atom_id res chain seq x y z
N MET A 1 -34.23 51.75 -25.31
CA MET A 1 -34.40 52.17 -23.91
C MET A 1 -33.28 51.59 -23.07
N LEU A 2 -32.64 52.41 -22.22
CA LEU A 2 -31.54 52.02 -21.34
C LEU A 2 -31.97 52.08 -19.86
N ALA A 3 -31.53 51.13 -19.05
CA ALA A 3 -31.75 51.13 -17.60
C ALA A 3 -30.44 51.35 -16.83
N GLY A 4 -30.37 52.41 -16.03
CA GLY A 4 -29.30 52.67 -15.07
C GLY A 4 -29.60 52.01 -13.74
N VAL A 5 -28.97 50.87 -13.49
CA VAL A 5 -29.18 50.04 -12.30
C VAL A 5 -27.90 49.63 -11.52
N PRO A 6 -26.69 50.20 -11.74
CA PRO A 6 -25.54 49.75 -10.97
C PRO A 6 -25.75 49.90 -9.45
N GLY A 7 -25.33 48.89 -8.69
CA GLY A 7 -25.35 48.91 -7.22
C GLY A 7 -26.70 48.57 -6.57
N HIS A 8 -27.75 48.26 -7.36
CA HIS A 8 -29.02 47.78 -6.83
C HIS A 8 -28.94 46.32 -6.36
N ALA A 9 -29.78 45.97 -5.37
CA ALA A 9 -29.90 44.60 -4.88
C ALA A 9 -30.50 43.65 -5.94
N ARG A 10 -30.12 42.36 -5.88
CA ARG A 10 -30.45 41.36 -6.91
C ARG A 10 -31.96 41.15 -7.09
N ASP A 11 -32.71 41.19 -6.01
CA ASP A 11 -34.17 41.09 -5.98
C ASP A 11 -34.84 42.28 -6.70
N ALA A 12 -34.30 43.48 -6.52
CA ALA A 12 -34.77 44.68 -7.23
C ALA A 12 -34.47 44.59 -8.73
N LEU A 13 -33.29 44.10 -9.12
CA LEU A 13 -32.94 43.93 -10.53
C LEU A 13 -33.86 42.88 -11.21
N ALA A 14 -34.19 41.78 -10.52
CA ALA A 14 -35.05 40.73 -11.07
C ALA A 14 -36.46 41.23 -11.44
N GLN A 15 -36.99 42.25 -10.74
CA GLN A 15 -38.29 42.86 -11.05
C GLN A 15 -38.32 43.60 -12.40
N LEU A 16 -37.15 43.91 -12.98
CA LEU A 16 -37.05 44.57 -14.28
C LEU A 16 -37.08 43.59 -15.45
N GLU A 17 -37.10 42.28 -15.20
CA GLU A 17 -37.20 41.27 -16.24
C GLU A 17 -38.56 41.38 -16.96
N GLY A 18 -38.55 41.40 -18.29
CA GLY A 18 -39.77 41.56 -19.11
C GLY A 18 -40.30 42.99 -19.27
N THR A 19 -39.62 44.00 -18.73
CA THR A 19 -40.04 45.42 -18.85
C THR A 19 -39.71 46.08 -20.20
N GLY A 20 -38.92 45.42 -21.06
CA GLY A 20 -38.65 45.85 -22.44
C GLY A 20 -37.44 46.78 -22.65
N PHE A 21 -36.47 46.80 -21.72
CA PHE A 21 -35.21 47.54 -21.94
C PHE A 21 -34.30 46.84 -22.96
N ASP A 22 -33.69 47.62 -23.86
CA ASP A 22 -32.75 47.10 -24.86
C ASP A 22 -31.36 46.81 -24.26
N ALA A 23 -30.96 47.62 -23.28
CA ALA A 23 -29.68 47.48 -22.59
C ALA A 23 -29.72 48.03 -21.15
N VAL A 24 -28.79 47.52 -20.33
CA VAL A 24 -28.75 47.76 -18.88
C VAL A 24 -27.30 47.92 -18.43
N PHE A 25 -27.02 48.88 -17.56
CA PHE A 25 -25.64 49.14 -17.11
C PHE A 25 -25.21 48.14 -16.02
N SER A 26 -24.00 47.58 -16.15
CA SER A 26 -23.40 46.64 -15.17
C SER A 26 -22.59 47.33 -14.09
N SER A 27 -22.35 46.67 -12.95
CA SER A 27 -21.49 47.17 -11.88
C SER A 27 -20.01 46.81 -12.02
N VAL A 28 -19.53 46.43 -13.21
CA VAL A 28 -18.14 45.96 -13.43
C VAL A 28 -17.05 46.91 -12.89
N ARG A 29 -17.28 48.22 -12.86
CA ARG A 29 -16.33 49.21 -12.30
C ARG A 29 -15.98 48.93 -10.83
N TRP A 30 -16.91 48.40 -10.05
CA TRP A 30 -16.69 48.10 -8.63
C TRP A 30 -16.29 46.63 -8.40
N TRP A 31 -16.09 45.86 -9.47
CA TRP A 31 -15.62 44.49 -9.37
C TRP A 31 -14.11 44.45 -9.11
N ASP A 32 -13.71 43.76 -8.05
CA ASP A 32 -12.32 43.50 -7.67
C ASP A 32 -11.62 42.48 -8.58
N LEU A 33 -12.30 42.06 -9.64
CA LEU A 33 -11.95 40.99 -10.57
C LEU A 33 -11.89 39.60 -9.94
N ARG A 34 -12.16 39.41 -8.65
CA ARG A 34 -12.02 38.12 -7.96
C ARG A 34 -13.35 37.59 -7.46
N ALA A 35 -14.24 38.48 -7.04
CA ALA A 35 -15.47 38.14 -6.35
C ALA A 35 -16.50 37.51 -7.31
N PRO A 36 -17.23 36.47 -6.89
CA PRO A 36 -18.13 35.72 -7.77
C PRO A 36 -19.40 36.50 -8.15
N TRP A 37 -19.71 37.59 -7.44
CA TRP A 37 -20.96 38.32 -7.62
C TRP A 37 -21.12 38.91 -9.03
N PHE A 38 -20.02 39.19 -9.73
CA PHE A 38 -20.06 39.76 -11.08
C PHE A 38 -20.73 38.80 -12.07
N VAL A 39 -20.39 37.51 -12.01
CA VAL A 39 -21.00 36.49 -12.87
C VAL A 39 -22.50 36.35 -12.58
N ASP A 40 -22.88 36.39 -11.31
CA ASP A 40 -24.30 36.35 -10.91
C ASP A 40 -25.07 37.57 -11.41
N GLU A 41 -24.47 38.76 -11.28
CA GLU A 41 -25.03 40.00 -11.80
C GLU A 41 -25.19 39.92 -13.31
N HIS A 42 -24.13 39.55 -14.05
CA HIS A 42 -24.18 39.40 -15.50
C HIS A 42 -25.29 38.43 -15.94
N ARG A 43 -25.45 37.29 -15.25
CA ARG A 43 -26.51 36.31 -15.50
C ARG A 43 -27.91 36.90 -15.34
N LEU A 44 -28.09 37.86 -14.43
CA LEU A 44 -29.36 38.53 -14.20
C LEU A 44 -29.58 39.68 -15.19
N LEU A 45 -28.58 40.54 -15.38
CA LEU A 45 -28.65 41.69 -16.29
C LEU A 45 -28.95 41.24 -17.71
N ARG A 46 -28.34 40.14 -18.18
CA ARG A 46 -28.62 39.58 -19.50
C ARG A 46 -30.04 39.06 -19.66
N ARG A 47 -30.89 38.96 -18.62
CA ARG A 47 -32.32 38.66 -18.78
C ARG A 47 -33.15 39.92 -18.97
N ILE A 48 -32.69 41.04 -18.41
CA ILE A 48 -33.32 42.36 -18.54
C ILE A 48 -33.03 42.98 -19.92
N GLY A 49 -31.75 43.09 -20.31
CA GLY A 49 -31.30 43.71 -21.56
C GLY A 49 -29.83 43.37 -21.85
N SER A 50 -29.21 43.97 -22.87
CA SER A 50 -27.78 43.82 -23.12
C SER A 50 -26.93 44.53 -22.05
N PRO A 51 -26.07 43.83 -21.28
CA PRO A 51 -25.22 44.49 -20.27
C PRO A 51 -24.20 45.44 -20.89
N ILE A 52 -24.23 46.72 -20.51
CA ILE A 52 -23.26 47.75 -20.88
C ILE A 52 -22.26 47.90 -19.74
N ALA A 53 -21.00 47.57 -20.02
CA ALA A 53 -19.88 47.74 -19.11
C ALA A 53 -19.36 49.17 -19.12
N PHE A 54 -18.75 49.63 -18.02
CA PHE A 54 -17.99 50.88 -18.03
C PHE A 54 -16.72 50.71 -17.19
N PRO A 55 -15.57 51.21 -17.67
CA PRO A 55 -14.31 51.08 -16.94
C PRO A 55 -14.17 52.09 -15.79
N ASP A 56 -15.04 53.10 -15.72
CA ASP A 56 -14.99 54.19 -14.73
C ASP A 56 -16.37 54.81 -14.48
N ALA A 57 -16.59 55.37 -13.30
CA ALA A 57 -17.88 55.95 -12.92
C ALA A 57 -18.11 57.30 -13.64
N PHE A 58 -19.33 57.52 -14.12
CA PHE A 58 -19.72 58.78 -14.77
C PHE A 58 -20.38 59.78 -13.79
N ASP A 59 -20.98 59.28 -12.71
CA ASP A 59 -21.77 60.03 -11.71
C ASP A 59 -21.25 59.88 -10.27
N GLY A 60 -19.99 59.45 -10.10
CA GLY A 60 -19.38 59.22 -8.79
C GLY A 60 -17.86 59.36 -8.77
N THR A 61 -17.22 58.72 -7.79
CA THR A 61 -15.75 58.71 -7.62
C THR A 61 -15.06 58.01 -8.79
N ARG A 62 -13.98 58.60 -9.28
CA ARG A 62 -13.23 58.13 -10.46
C ARG A 62 -12.26 57.02 -10.05
N LEU A 63 -11.85 56.17 -10.98
CA LEU A 63 -10.93 55.05 -10.72
C LEU A 63 -9.60 55.48 -10.09
N ALA A 64 -9.08 56.64 -10.48
CA ALA A 64 -7.88 57.20 -9.87
C ALA A 64 -8.05 57.56 -8.39
N ASP A 65 -9.28 57.78 -7.89
CA ASP A 65 -9.53 58.06 -6.46
C ASP A 65 -9.28 56.82 -5.59
N ASP A 66 -9.32 55.62 -6.16
CA ASP A 66 -9.02 54.38 -5.43
C ASP A 66 -7.51 54.25 -5.09
N TRP A 67 -6.66 55.10 -5.69
CA TRP A 67 -5.19 55.04 -5.60
C TRP A 67 -4.55 56.44 -5.47
N PRO A 68 -4.86 57.20 -4.40
CA PRO A 68 -4.47 58.61 -4.28
C PRO A 68 -2.95 58.83 -4.21
N ASP A 69 -2.21 57.86 -3.66
CA ASP A 69 -0.76 57.93 -3.43
C ASP A 69 0.07 57.05 -4.38
N ALA A 70 -0.56 56.43 -5.38
CA ALA A 70 0.13 55.53 -6.32
C ALA A 70 0.84 56.29 -7.45
N PRO A 71 2.00 55.80 -7.95
CA PRO A 71 2.69 56.42 -9.06
C PRO A 71 1.87 56.33 -10.36
N ASP A 72 2.08 57.28 -11.27
CA ASP A 72 1.27 57.44 -12.49
C ASP A 72 1.26 56.21 -13.39
N ASP A 73 2.35 55.43 -13.40
CA ASP A 73 2.45 54.17 -14.14
C ASP A 73 1.53 53.08 -13.59
N ALA A 74 1.43 52.96 -12.25
CA ALA A 74 0.53 52.02 -11.59
C ALA A 74 -0.94 52.40 -11.82
N VAL A 75 -1.26 53.70 -11.75
CA VAL A 75 -2.61 54.19 -12.08
C VAL A 75 -2.92 53.96 -13.57
N ALA A 76 -1.96 54.18 -14.47
CA ALA A 76 -2.13 53.86 -15.89
C ALA A 76 -2.30 52.35 -16.15
N ARG A 77 -1.68 51.46 -15.36
CA ARG A 77 -1.93 50.01 -15.40
C ARG A 77 -3.36 49.69 -14.94
N ALA A 78 -3.82 50.29 -13.84
CA ALA A 78 -5.18 50.12 -13.35
C ALA A 78 -6.24 50.52 -14.39
N TYR A 79 -6.05 51.67 -15.05
CA TYR A 79 -6.94 52.14 -16.11
C TYR A 79 -6.90 51.23 -17.34
N ARG A 80 -5.73 50.74 -17.77
CA ARG A 80 -5.64 49.78 -18.88
C ARG A 80 -6.35 48.46 -18.56
N ARG A 81 -6.19 47.94 -17.34
CA ARG A 81 -6.92 46.76 -16.88
C ARG A 81 -8.42 46.98 -16.90
N ALA A 82 -8.91 48.08 -16.30
CA ALA A 82 -10.33 48.40 -16.28
C ALA A 82 -10.93 48.57 -17.69
N LEU A 83 -10.17 49.20 -18.60
CA LEU A 83 -10.52 49.32 -20.02
C LEU A 83 -10.75 47.94 -20.65
N TRP A 84 -9.75 47.07 -20.60
CA TRP A 84 -9.83 45.77 -21.27
C TRP A 84 -10.78 44.78 -20.60
N THR A 85 -10.93 44.83 -19.27
CA THR A 85 -12.00 44.11 -18.58
C THR A 85 -13.37 44.54 -19.09
N ALA A 86 -13.68 45.85 -19.10
CA ALA A 86 -14.97 46.36 -19.56
C ALA A 86 -15.23 46.05 -21.04
N ALA A 87 -14.19 46.10 -21.88
CA ALA A 87 -14.27 45.76 -23.30
C ALA A 87 -14.62 44.28 -23.52
N ALA A 88 -14.06 43.37 -22.72
CA ALA A 88 -14.21 41.93 -22.88
C ALA A 88 -15.51 41.38 -22.26
N VAL A 89 -15.96 41.94 -21.13
CA VAL A 89 -17.13 41.42 -20.41
C VAL A 89 -18.46 42.12 -20.75
N GLY A 90 -18.43 43.33 -21.31
CA GLY A 90 -19.65 44.07 -21.66
C GLY A 90 -20.17 43.75 -23.06
N THR A 91 -21.49 43.53 -23.21
CA THR A 91 -22.15 43.41 -24.53
C THR A 91 -22.08 44.73 -25.31
N GLY A 92 -22.18 45.84 -24.59
CA GLY A 92 -21.75 47.17 -25.01
C GLY A 92 -20.80 47.76 -23.96
N TRP A 93 -20.22 48.95 -24.21
CA TRP A 93 -19.55 49.69 -23.15
C TRP A 93 -19.68 51.20 -23.30
N LEU A 94 -19.60 51.91 -22.17
CA LEU A 94 -19.60 53.35 -22.07
C LEU A 94 -18.32 53.80 -21.37
N VAL A 95 -17.50 54.59 -22.06
CA VAL A 95 -16.28 55.18 -21.48
C VAL A 95 -16.57 56.66 -21.17
N PRO A 96 -16.57 57.09 -19.90
CA PRO A 96 -16.84 58.48 -19.58
C PRO A 96 -15.66 59.36 -20.03
N MET A 97 -15.98 60.53 -20.58
CA MET A 97 -14.97 61.54 -20.96
C MET A 97 -14.01 61.81 -19.80
N GLY A 98 -12.73 61.97 -20.11
CA GLY A 98 -11.65 62.18 -19.13
C GLY A 98 -11.03 60.89 -18.60
N PHE A 99 -11.64 59.72 -18.84
CA PHE A 99 -11.02 58.43 -18.51
C PHE A 99 -9.68 58.24 -19.23
N GLU A 100 -9.62 58.63 -20.51
CA GLU A 100 -8.46 58.55 -21.37
C GLU A 100 -7.27 59.40 -20.89
N ARG A 101 -7.53 60.40 -20.05
CA ARG A 101 -6.51 61.29 -19.45
C ARG A 101 -6.30 61.08 -17.94
N GLY A 102 -7.04 60.16 -17.31
CA GLY A 102 -6.98 59.94 -15.87
C GLY A 102 -7.58 61.08 -15.04
N VAL A 103 -8.61 61.77 -15.56
CA VAL A 103 -9.26 62.90 -14.89
C VAL A 103 -10.04 62.41 -13.67
N MET A 104 -9.74 63.00 -12.50
CA MET A 104 -10.40 62.69 -11.22
C MET A 104 -11.66 63.53 -10.95
N VAL A 105 -11.92 64.55 -11.77
CA VAL A 105 -13.13 65.38 -11.65
C VAL A 105 -14.34 64.59 -12.17
N PRO A 106 -15.39 64.33 -11.35
CA PRO A 106 -16.59 63.64 -11.80
C PRO A 106 -17.30 64.37 -12.95
N LEU A 107 -17.82 63.61 -13.91
CA LEU A 107 -18.46 64.18 -15.10
C LEU A 107 -19.87 64.72 -14.79
N MET A 108 -20.63 64.03 -13.94
CA MET A 108 -21.96 64.45 -13.47
C MET A 108 -21.90 64.92 -12.01
N ALA A 109 -21.31 66.11 -11.77
CA ALA A 109 -21.24 66.74 -10.45
C ALA A 109 -22.35 67.79 -10.27
N ARG A 110 -22.85 67.96 -9.03
CA ARG A 110 -23.86 68.97 -8.68
C ARG A 110 -23.40 70.41 -8.95
N ASP A 111 -22.10 70.67 -8.78
CA ASP A 111 -21.43 71.96 -8.99
C ASP A 111 -20.40 71.86 -10.13
N ALA A 112 -20.84 71.55 -11.35
CA ALA A 112 -19.97 71.35 -12.50
C ALA A 112 -19.24 72.64 -12.94
N ASP A 113 -17.91 72.59 -13.03
CA ASP A 113 -17.05 73.69 -13.51
C ASP A 113 -16.24 73.25 -14.74
N ALA A 114 -16.61 73.79 -15.90
CA ALA A 114 -15.99 73.45 -17.17
C ALA A 114 -14.51 73.89 -17.27
N ALA A 115 -14.12 74.98 -16.61
CA ALA A 115 -12.73 75.44 -16.62
C ALA A 115 -11.85 74.53 -15.75
N ARG A 116 -12.35 74.13 -14.58
CA ARG A 116 -11.69 73.15 -13.70
C ARG A 116 -11.52 71.80 -14.39
N TYR A 117 -12.57 71.32 -15.07
CA TYR A 117 -12.50 70.07 -15.81
C TYR A 117 -11.49 70.13 -16.97
N ARG A 118 -11.49 71.22 -17.76
CA ARG A 118 -10.52 71.41 -18.85
C ARG A 118 -9.08 71.47 -18.34
N ALA A 119 -8.83 72.17 -17.22
CA ALA A 119 -7.51 72.22 -16.61
C ALA A 119 -7.05 70.85 -16.09
N ALA A 120 -7.96 70.03 -15.53
CA ALA A 120 -7.65 68.67 -15.13
C ALA A 120 -7.37 67.76 -16.33
N PHE A 121 -8.09 67.96 -17.44
CA PHE A 121 -7.91 67.24 -18.69
C PHE A 121 -6.57 67.56 -19.38
N GLU A 122 -6.16 68.83 -19.38
CA GLU A 122 -4.89 69.28 -19.98
C GLU A 122 -3.67 68.83 -19.16
N ARG A 123 -3.81 68.61 -17.84
CA ARG A 123 -2.75 68.10 -16.94
C ARG A 123 -2.66 66.57 -16.91
N ALA A 124 -2.98 65.92 -18.03
CA ALA A 124 -3.14 64.47 -18.14
C ALA A 124 -2.04 63.66 -17.44
N ARG A 125 -2.42 62.67 -16.63
CA ARG A 125 -1.49 61.72 -15.99
C ARG A 125 -0.91 60.72 -17.00
N PHE A 126 -1.68 60.44 -18.06
CA PHE A 126 -1.36 59.52 -19.15
C PHE A 126 -2.31 59.77 -20.33
N ASP A 127 -2.09 59.10 -21.46
CA ASP A 127 -2.99 59.10 -22.63
C ASP A 127 -3.37 57.68 -23.05
N LEU A 128 -4.63 57.31 -22.84
CA LEU A 128 -5.18 56.02 -23.27
C LEU A 128 -6.05 56.12 -24.53
N SER A 129 -6.03 57.25 -25.25
CA SER A 129 -6.83 57.42 -26.48
C SER A 129 -6.52 56.34 -27.52
N GLY A 130 -5.24 55.97 -27.66
CA GLY A 130 -4.80 54.85 -28.52
C GLY A 130 -5.32 53.50 -28.04
N ALA A 131 -5.17 53.18 -26.74
CA ALA A 131 -5.67 51.93 -26.17
C ALA A 131 -7.21 51.79 -26.28
N ILE A 132 -7.95 52.90 -26.17
CA ILE A 132 -9.40 52.93 -26.42
C ILE A 132 -9.72 52.66 -27.89
N ALA A 133 -8.93 53.21 -28.82
CA ALA A 133 -9.07 52.91 -30.24
C ALA A 133 -8.82 51.41 -30.53
N ASP A 134 -7.77 50.84 -29.92
CA ASP A 134 -7.42 49.41 -30.03
C ASP A 134 -8.52 48.51 -29.47
N ALA A 135 -9.03 48.80 -28.28
CA ALA A 135 -10.13 48.04 -27.67
C ALA A 135 -11.41 48.11 -28.52
N ASN A 136 -11.73 49.28 -29.09
CA ASN A 136 -12.86 49.40 -30.02
C ASN A 136 -12.64 48.63 -31.33
N ALA A 137 -11.41 48.61 -31.86
CA ALA A 137 -11.07 47.81 -33.04
C ALA A 137 -11.19 46.30 -32.73
N TRP A 138 -10.63 45.85 -31.61
CA TRP A 138 -10.71 44.46 -31.15
C TRP A 138 -12.16 44.00 -30.94
N ARG A 139 -13.01 44.83 -30.31
CA ARG A 139 -14.44 44.50 -30.12
C ARG A 139 -15.19 44.36 -31.45
N ARG A 140 -14.90 45.21 -32.43
CA ARG A 140 -15.47 45.08 -33.78
C ARG A 140 -15.01 43.81 -34.50
N ALA A 141 -13.78 43.38 -34.22
CA ALA A 141 -13.20 42.16 -34.78
C ALA A 141 -13.58 40.87 -34.01
N THR A 142 -14.17 40.98 -32.82
CA THR A 142 -14.48 39.84 -31.92
C THR A 142 -15.98 39.75 -31.63
N PRO A 143 -16.80 39.12 -32.51
CA PRO A 143 -18.25 39.05 -32.35
C PRO A 143 -18.73 38.47 -31.01
N VAL A 144 -18.00 37.47 -30.46
CA VAL A 144 -18.32 36.85 -29.16
C VAL A 144 -18.34 37.88 -28.02
N ALA A 145 -17.45 38.88 -28.05
CA ALA A 145 -17.40 39.94 -27.04
C ALA A 145 -18.63 40.88 -27.09
N ALA A 146 -19.30 40.97 -28.25
CA ALA A 146 -20.50 41.79 -28.44
C ALA A 146 -21.81 41.01 -28.28
N ALA A 147 -21.76 39.68 -28.09
CA ALA A 147 -22.95 38.84 -27.95
C ALA A 147 -23.55 38.96 -26.53
N ARG A 148 -24.88 38.85 -26.38
CA ARG A 148 -25.57 38.80 -25.08
C ARG A 148 -25.48 37.40 -24.45
N GLY A 149 -24.27 36.85 -24.40
CA GLY A 149 -24.01 35.47 -24.00
C GLY A 149 -23.76 35.27 -22.51
N GLU A 150 -23.64 34.01 -22.10
CA GLU A 150 -23.20 33.63 -20.76
C GLU A 150 -21.77 34.07 -20.49
N ILE A 151 -21.50 34.43 -19.23
CA ILE A 151 -20.14 34.47 -18.69
C ILE A 151 -20.12 33.51 -17.51
N VAL A 152 -19.09 32.67 -17.44
CA VAL A 152 -18.76 31.90 -16.24
C VAL A 152 -17.37 32.28 -15.77
N GLN A 153 -17.12 32.13 -14.48
CA GLN A 153 -15.81 32.28 -13.90
C GLN A 153 -15.20 30.89 -13.69
N LEU A 154 -14.07 30.63 -14.35
CA LEU A 154 -13.33 29.37 -14.31
C LEU A 154 -12.37 29.31 -13.12
N SER A 155 -11.83 30.46 -12.70
CA SER A 155 -10.92 30.57 -11.55
C SER A 155 -11.69 30.65 -10.23
N ALA A 156 -11.18 30.02 -9.16
CA ALA A 156 -11.78 30.14 -7.83
C ALA A 156 -11.90 31.61 -7.35
N PRO A 157 -12.91 31.95 -6.53
CA PRO A 157 -12.96 33.24 -5.86
C PRO A 157 -11.67 33.53 -5.09
N GLY A 158 -11.09 34.72 -5.29
CA GLY A 158 -9.84 35.09 -4.62
C GLY A 158 -8.55 34.58 -5.27
N ALA A 159 -8.63 33.84 -6.39
CA ALA A 159 -7.45 33.39 -7.12
C ALA A 159 -6.53 34.55 -7.54
N ALA A 160 -5.24 34.25 -7.68
CA ALA A 160 -4.24 35.25 -8.06
C ALA A 160 -4.47 35.78 -9.48
N ALA A 161 -4.96 34.94 -10.40
CA ALA A 161 -5.42 35.31 -11.73
C ALA A 161 -6.90 34.95 -11.87
N THR A 162 -7.65 35.79 -12.58
CA THR A 162 -9.07 35.57 -12.86
C THR A 162 -9.23 35.07 -14.27
N ALA A 163 -9.83 33.90 -14.44
CA ALA A 163 -10.19 33.36 -15.74
C ALA A 163 -11.72 33.33 -15.87
N LEU A 164 -12.26 33.95 -16.90
CA LEU A 164 -13.66 33.90 -17.30
C LEU A 164 -13.77 33.25 -18.68
N LEU A 165 -14.91 32.62 -18.94
CA LEU A 165 -15.28 32.17 -20.27
C LEU A 165 -16.58 32.83 -20.68
N ARG A 166 -16.61 33.42 -21.87
CA ARG A 166 -17.77 34.09 -22.44
C ARG A 166 -18.27 33.35 -23.67
N GLY A 167 -19.56 33.07 -23.70
CA GLY A 167 -20.24 32.46 -24.83
C GLY A 167 -20.97 33.47 -25.71
N THR A 168 -21.63 32.97 -26.76
CA THR A 168 -22.55 33.72 -27.61
C THR A 168 -24.01 33.58 -27.19
N GLY A 169 -24.36 32.44 -26.59
CA GLY A 169 -25.72 32.04 -26.29
C GLY A 169 -26.07 32.07 -24.80
N PRO A 170 -27.29 31.62 -24.44
CA PRO A 170 -27.72 31.56 -23.05
C PRO A 170 -26.97 30.52 -22.22
N SER A 171 -26.33 29.54 -22.86
CA SER A 171 -25.52 28.51 -22.20
C SER A 171 -24.27 28.21 -23.02
N LEU A 172 -23.11 28.23 -22.37
CA LEU A 172 -21.84 27.85 -22.98
C LEU A 172 -21.80 26.37 -23.44
N GLU A 173 -22.64 25.49 -22.89
CA GLU A 173 -22.67 24.07 -23.29
C GLU A 173 -23.06 23.84 -24.76
N HIS A 174 -23.76 24.81 -25.36
CA HIS A 174 -24.30 24.70 -26.72
C HIS A 174 -23.67 25.70 -27.70
N ASP A 175 -22.70 26.50 -27.24
CA ASP A 175 -22.03 27.46 -28.11
C ASP A 175 -20.95 26.77 -28.95
N GLU A 176 -20.74 27.23 -30.19
CA GLU A 176 -19.68 26.72 -31.07
C GLU A 176 -18.34 27.43 -30.85
N ALA A 177 -18.38 28.63 -30.28
CA ALA A 177 -17.22 29.45 -29.99
C ALA A 177 -17.40 30.22 -28.68
N ALA A 178 -16.31 30.37 -27.95
CA ALA A 178 -16.25 31.15 -26.73
C ALA A 178 -15.03 32.08 -26.72
N LEU A 179 -14.96 32.94 -25.73
CA LEU A 179 -13.83 33.82 -25.46
C LEU A 179 -13.34 33.54 -24.03
N LEU A 180 -12.12 33.04 -23.92
CA LEU A 180 -11.40 32.92 -22.65
C LEU A 180 -10.77 34.28 -22.32
N ILE A 181 -11.11 34.80 -21.15
CA ILE A 181 -10.67 36.09 -20.63
C ILE A 181 -9.86 35.80 -19.38
N ALA A 182 -8.54 35.98 -19.43
CA ALA A 182 -7.68 35.89 -18.25
C ALA A 182 -7.25 37.31 -17.83
N LEU A 183 -7.34 37.62 -16.55
CA LEU A 183 -7.08 38.94 -15.97
C LEU A 183 -6.13 38.79 -14.78
N ASN A 184 -5.17 39.70 -14.64
CA ASN A 184 -4.37 39.85 -13.43
C ASN A 184 -4.95 40.97 -12.54
N PRO A 185 -5.58 40.65 -11.40
CA PRO A 185 -6.12 41.64 -10.48
C PRO A 185 -5.04 42.33 -9.61
N ASP A 186 -3.80 41.87 -9.63
CA ASP A 186 -2.67 42.55 -8.98
C ASP A 186 -2.05 43.59 -9.93
N LEU A 187 -1.60 44.74 -9.41
CA LEU A 187 -0.98 45.81 -10.20
C LEU A 187 0.53 45.89 -10.05
N ASP A 188 1.10 45.09 -9.15
CA ASP A 188 2.52 45.11 -8.80
C ASP A 188 3.20 43.75 -9.01
N ALA A 189 2.44 42.64 -9.03
CA ALA A 189 2.97 41.29 -9.24
C ALA A 189 2.45 40.63 -10.53
N ALA A 190 3.35 39.93 -11.23
CA ALA A 190 2.98 39.03 -12.32
C ALA A 190 2.35 37.75 -11.76
N VAL A 191 1.44 37.13 -12.51
CA VAL A 191 0.75 35.90 -12.11
C VAL A 191 0.81 34.84 -13.20
N ALA A 192 1.14 33.61 -12.82
CA ALA A 192 1.06 32.46 -13.70
C ALA A 192 -0.39 31.96 -13.80
N VAL A 193 -0.85 31.71 -15.03
CA VAL A 193 -2.12 31.06 -15.32
C VAL A 193 -1.82 29.62 -15.71
N ASP A 194 -2.15 28.69 -14.82
CA ASP A 194 -2.02 27.25 -15.07
C ASP A 194 -3.35 26.69 -15.63
N PRO A 195 -3.38 26.19 -16.88
CA PRO A 195 -4.56 25.58 -17.50
C PRO A 195 -5.18 24.46 -16.65
N ALA A 196 -4.37 23.71 -15.88
CA ALA A 196 -4.87 22.65 -15.01
C ALA A 196 -5.85 23.16 -13.94
N THR A 197 -5.77 24.44 -13.58
CA THR A 197 -6.64 25.07 -12.58
C THR A 197 -7.97 25.59 -13.15
N ILE A 198 -8.08 25.71 -14.47
CA ILE A 198 -9.24 26.32 -15.14
C ILE A 198 -9.97 25.36 -16.07
N LEU A 199 -9.24 24.48 -16.78
CA LEU A 199 -9.81 23.57 -17.79
C LEU A 199 -10.84 22.57 -17.22
N PRO A 200 -10.71 22.01 -16.00
CA PRO A 200 -11.73 21.11 -15.45
C PRO A 200 -13.12 21.76 -15.26
N GLY A 201 -13.19 23.09 -15.16
CA GLY A 201 -14.44 23.84 -14.99
C GLY A 201 -14.97 24.48 -16.28
N VAL A 202 -14.37 24.19 -17.44
CA VAL A 202 -14.77 24.79 -18.72
C VAL A 202 -16.06 24.11 -19.25
N PRO A 203 -17.20 24.81 -19.31
CA PRO A 203 -18.42 24.29 -19.94
C PRO A 203 -18.21 24.09 -21.45
N GLY A 204 -18.96 23.18 -22.08
CA GLY A 204 -18.92 22.96 -23.53
C GLY A 204 -17.60 22.39 -24.08
N GLY A 205 -16.62 22.06 -23.22
CA GLY A 205 -15.34 21.47 -23.65
C GLY A 205 -14.43 22.42 -24.45
N PHE A 206 -14.55 23.75 -24.25
CA PHE A 206 -13.74 24.80 -24.88
C PHE A 206 -12.26 24.79 -24.43
N THR A 207 -11.53 23.73 -24.76
CA THR A 207 -10.16 23.48 -24.32
C THR A 207 -9.10 23.84 -25.37
N ARG A 208 -9.53 24.25 -26.57
CA ARG A 208 -8.65 24.72 -27.63
C ARG A 208 -8.72 26.22 -27.74
N VAL A 209 -7.58 26.91 -27.84
CA VAL A 209 -7.51 28.36 -27.89
C VAL A 209 -6.58 28.89 -28.97
N ALA A 210 -6.77 30.15 -29.34
CA ALA A 210 -5.88 30.93 -30.19
C ALA A 210 -6.07 32.43 -29.89
N THR A 211 -5.04 33.24 -30.11
CA THR A 211 -5.22 34.69 -30.11
C THR A 211 -6.11 35.09 -31.30
N PRO A 212 -6.91 36.18 -31.19
CA PRO A 212 -7.80 36.64 -32.26
C PRO A 212 -7.13 36.77 -33.63
N ASP A 213 -5.88 37.24 -33.67
CA ASP A 213 -5.11 37.39 -34.91
C ASP A 213 -4.61 36.04 -35.46
N ALA A 214 -4.25 35.11 -34.59
CA ALA A 214 -3.76 33.77 -34.97
C ALA A 214 -4.88 32.83 -35.43
N ALA A 215 -6.14 33.10 -35.05
CA ALA A 215 -7.30 32.30 -35.44
C ALA A 215 -7.51 32.23 -36.97
N GLN A 216 -6.94 33.18 -37.73
CA GLN A 216 -7.01 33.22 -39.20
C GLN A 216 -5.84 32.51 -39.88
N THR A 217 -4.79 32.15 -39.13
CA THR A 217 -3.52 31.63 -39.68
C THR A 217 -3.14 30.24 -39.18
N HIS A 218 -3.62 29.83 -37.99
CA HIS A 218 -3.31 28.53 -37.37
C HIS A 218 -4.55 27.86 -36.76
N PRO A 219 -4.62 26.52 -36.75
CA PRO A 219 -5.69 25.81 -36.06
C PRO A 219 -5.60 26.03 -34.53
N PRO A 220 -6.74 26.07 -33.81
CA PRO A 220 -6.77 26.18 -32.36
C PRO A 220 -5.92 25.10 -31.66
N ALA A 221 -5.05 25.51 -30.74
CA ALA A 221 -4.14 24.63 -30.02
C ALA A 221 -4.62 24.38 -28.58
N ALA A 222 -4.04 23.43 -27.87
CA ALA A 222 -4.28 23.31 -26.43
C ALA A 222 -3.86 24.62 -25.71
N LEU A 223 -4.59 25.02 -24.68
CA LEU A 223 -4.16 26.13 -23.83
C LEU A 223 -2.91 25.70 -23.04
N GLU A 224 -1.78 26.34 -23.33
CA GLU A 224 -0.52 26.15 -22.59
C GLU A 224 -0.43 27.13 -21.40
N PRO A 225 0.39 26.83 -20.37
CA PRO A 225 0.64 27.78 -19.28
C PRO A 225 1.24 29.10 -19.79
N PHE A 226 0.74 30.21 -19.25
CA PHE A 226 1.23 31.55 -19.60
C PHE A 226 1.24 32.46 -18.38
N THR A 227 2.04 33.53 -18.44
CA THR A 227 2.16 34.51 -17.35
C THR A 227 1.50 35.82 -17.77
N LEU A 228 0.70 36.39 -16.87
CA LEU A 228 0.16 37.74 -17.01
C LEU A 228 1.00 38.71 -16.16
N GLU A 229 1.59 39.71 -16.80
CA GLU A 229 2.25 40.83 -16.13
C GLU A 229 1.29 41.59 -15.18
N PRO A 230 1.80 42.43 -14.26
CA PRO A 230 0.95 43.19 -13.34
C PRO A 230 -0.12 44.00 -14.09
N GLY A 231 -1.39 43.77 -13.76
CA GLY A 231 -2.56 44.39 -14.38
C GLY A 231 -2.83 43.97 -15.84
N ALA A 232 -2.09 42.99 -16.36
CA ALA A 232 -2.25 42.50 -17.73
C ALA A 232 -3.47 41.57 -17.87
N TYR A 233 -3.77 41.24 -19.12
CA TYR A 233 -4.87 40.38 -19.50
C TYR A 233 -4.48 39.53 -20.72
N ALA A 234 -5.20 38.43 -20.94
CA ALA A 234 -5.16 37.65 -22.17
C ALA A 234 -6.59 37.38 -22.64
N LEU A 235 -6.86 37.64 -23.92
CA LEU A 235 -8.14 37.42 -24.57
C LEU A 235 -7.92 36.39 -25.69
N LEU A 236 -8.40 35.18 -25.49
CA LEU A 236 -8.16 34.05 -26.38
C LEU A 236 -9.50 33.52 -26.89
N HIS A 237 -9.65 33.39 -28.20
CA HIS A 237 -10.78 32.64 -28.75
C HIS A 237 -10.67 31.19 -28.31
N ALA A 238 -11.79 30.58 -27.96
CA ALA A 238 -11.85 29.21 -27.47
C ALA A 238 -12.84 28.37 -28.30
N TRP A 239 -12.46 27.12 -28.59
CA TRP A 239 -13.22 26.14 -29.37
C TRP A 239 -13.33 24.81 -28.64
N GLN A 240 -14.44 24.12 -28.89
CA GLN A 240 -14.64 22.77 -28.39
C GLN A 240 -13.58 21.82 -28.99
N ALA A 241 -13.04 20.93 -28.16
CA ALA A 241 -12.22 19.85 -28.69
C ALA A 241 -13.10 18.84 -29.45
N PRO A 242 -12.63 18.27 -30.58
CA PRO A 242 -13.40 17.24 -31.27
C PRO A 242 -13.57 16.00 -30.37
N PRO A 243 -14.78 15.41 -30.30
CA PRO A 243 -15.01 14.23 -29.49
C PRO A 243 -14.21 13.03 -30.02
N VAL A 244 -13.67 12.21 -29.11
CA VAL A 244 -13.07 10.93 -29.48
C VAL A 244 -14.21 9.99 -29.86
N THR A 245 -14.36 9.70 -31.15
CA THR A 245 -15.34 8.77 -31.67
C THR A 245 -14.64 7.53 -32.21
N THR A 246 -15.13 6.35 -31.84
CA THR A 246 -14.73 5.11 -32.48
C THR A 246 -15.44 5.01 -33.84
N ARG A 247 -14.72 4.69 -34.91
CA ARG A 247 -15.35 4.42 -36.21
C ARG A 247 -16.12 3.11 -36.11
N GLY A 248 -17.42 3.14 -36.40
CA GLY A 248 -18.24 1.93 -36.49
C GLY A 248 -17.76 1.06 -37.66
N ASP A 249 -17.18 -0.09 -37.34
CA ASP A 249 -16.92 -1.19 -38.27
C ASP A 249 -17.92 -2.30 -37.93
N ALA A 250 -18.76 -2.69 -38.90
CA ALA A 250 -19.75 -3.74 -38.72
C ALA A 250 -19.14 -5.08 -38.24
N THR A 251 -17.86 -5.32 -38.54
CA THR A 251 -17.11 -6.48 -38.04
C THR A 251 -16.84 -6.36 -36.55
N HIS A 252 -16.42 -5.18 -36.10
CA HIS A 252 -16.18 -4.88 -34.69
C HIS A 252 -17.48 -4.92 -33.88
N GLU A 253 -18.59 -4.41 -34.42
CA GLU A 253 -19.91 -4.45 -33.78
C GLU A 253 -20.40 -5.87 -33.56
N ARG A 254 -20.27 -6.75 -34.56
CA ARG A 254 -20.64 -8.17 -34.43
C ARG A 254 -19.78 -8.88 -33.39
N ALA A 255 -18.47 -8.61 -33.37
CA ALA A 255 -17.56 -9.16 -32.39
C ALA A 255 -17.92 -8.70 -30.96
N ALA A 256 -18.20 -7.40 -30.78
CA ALA A 256 -18.60 -6.83 -29.49
C ALA A 256 -19.92 -7.41 -28.99
N LEU A 257 -20.93 -7.56 -29.86
CA LEU A 257 -22.20 -8.20 -29.48
C LEU A 257 -22.02 -9.67 -29.11
N SER A 258 -21.24 -10.42 -29.88
CA SER A 258 -20.95 -11.83 -29.58
C SER A 258 -20.23 -11.97 -28.24
N ALA A 259 -19.29 -11.07 -27.94
CA ALA A 259 -18.61 -11.04 -26.64
C ALA A 259 -19.58 -10.72 -25.50
N ALA A 260 -20.48 -9.75 -25.68
CA ALA A 260 -21.48 -9.39 -24.67
C ALA A 260 -22.47 -10.53 -24.38
N LEU A 261 -22.88 -11.29 -25.40
CA LEU A 261 -23.76 -12.44 -25.22
C LEU A 261 -23.08 -13.65 -24.55
N ALA A 262 -21.76 -13.75 -24.68
CA ALA A 262 -20.95 -14.79 -24.04
C ALA A 262 -20.40 -14.37 -22.67
N ALA A 263 -20.59 -13.11 -22.27
CA ALA A 263 -20.05 -12.58 -21.02
C ALA A 263 -20.66 -13.29 -19.82
N GLU A 264 -19.82 -13.55 -18.82
CA GLU A 264 -20.27 -14.07 -17.54
C GLU A 264 -21.17 -13.05 -16.85
N ARG A 265 -22.25 -13.53 -16.23
CA ARG A 265 -23.33 -12.67 -15.72
C ARG A 265 -23.10 -12.20 -14.28
N ILE A 266 -22.43 -13.01 -13.47
CA ILE A 266 -22.26 -12.77 -12.04
C ILE A 266 -20.94 -12.03 -11.82
N ALA A 267 -21.00 -10.88 -11.16
CA ALA A 267 -19.80 -10.15 -10.79
C ALA A 267 -19.13 -10.81 -9.59
N ILE A 268 -17.86 -11.20 -9.76
CA ILE A 268 -16.98 -11.65 -8.68
C ILE A 268 -15.88 -10.61 -8.55
N GLU A 269 -15.86 -9.89 -7.44
CA GLU A 269 -14.96 -8.77 -7.23
C GLU A 269 -14.26 -8.83 -5.87
N ARG A 270 -13.19 -8.04 -5.73
CA ARG A 270 -12.50 -7.77 -4.46
C ARG A 270 -12.07 -9.03 -3.69
N VAL A 271 -11.67 -10.08 -4.39
CA VAL A 271 -11.24 -11.34 -3.78
C VAL A 271 -9.97 -11.13 -2.93
N LYS A 272 -10.05 -11.58 -1.67
CA LYS A 272 -9.00 -11.46 -0.66
C LYS A 272 -8.87 -12.76 0.13
N PRO A 273 -7.68 -13.09 0.66
CA PRO A 273 -6.44 -12.34 0.54
C PRO A 273 -5.83 -12.52 -0.87
N SER A 274 -5.19 -11.47 -1.38
CA SER A 274 -4.51 -11.49 -2.67
C SER A 274 -3.29 -10.57 -2.65
N VAL A 275 -2.24 -10.91 -3.40
CA VAL A 275 -1.04 -10.08 -3.54
C VAL A 275 -0.92 -9.67 -5.00
N ASP A 276 -0.94 -8.35 -5.25
CA ASP A 276 -0.90 -7.74 -6.59
C ASP A 276 -1.91 -8.38 -7.55
N GLY A 277 -3.17 -8.55 -7.10
CA GLY A 277 -4.24 -9.13 -7.92
C GLY A 277 -4.07 -10.62 -8.21
N GLY A 278 -3.42 -11.39 -7.33
CA GLY A 278 -3.18 -12.83 -7.51
C GLY A 278 -1.89 -13.17 -8.26
N ARG A 279 -1.10 -12.15 -8.66
CA ARG A 279 0.19 -12.36 -9.32
C ARG A 279 1.23 -13.05 -8.42
N PHE A 280 1.13 -12.89 -7.10
CA PHE A 280 2.03 -13.54 -6.13
C PHE A 280 1.25 -14.26 -5.06
N ALA A 281 1.90 -15.27 -4.47
CA ALA A 281 1.27 -16.06 -3.44
C ALA A 281 1.15 -15.30 -2.13
N VAL A 282 -0.01 -15.47 -1.49
CA VAL A 282 -0.13 -15.21 -0.05
C VAL A 282 0.59 -16.32 0.70
N LYS A 283 1.05 -16.03 1.92
CA LYS A 283 1.85 -16.94 2.73
C LYS A 283 1.12 -17.35 3.98
N ARG A 284 1.11 -18.65 4.24
CA ARG A 284 0.51 -19.28 5.43
C ARG A 284 1.47 -20.30 6.01
N VAL A 285 1.17 -20.78 7.20
CA VAL A 285 1.84 -21.97 7.76
C VAL A 285 0.88 -23.16 7.78
N ILE A 286 1.42 -24.36 7.70
CA ILE A 286 0.62 -25.59 7.80
C ILE A 286 -0.24 -25.59 9.08
N GLY A 287 -1.49 -26.02 8.94
CA GLY A 287 -2.53 -26.01 9.97
C GLY A 287 -3.29 -24.69 10.10
N GLU A 288 -2.87 -23.62 9.42
CA GLU A 288 -3.57 -22.34 9.46
C GLU A 288 -4.83 -22.35 8.59
N THR A 289 -5.87 -21.66 9.07
CA THR A 289 -7.10 -21.43 8.30
C THR A 289 -6.92 -20.22 7.38
N LEU A 290 -7.08 -20.44 6.08
CA LEU A 290 -7.24 -19.38 5.09
C LEU A 290 -8.71 -18.98 5.04
N VAL A 291 -8.99 -17.71 5.32
CA VAL A 291 -10.32 -17.12 5.15
C VAL A 291 -10.30 -16.32 3.85
N VAL A 292 -11.09 -16.75 2.87
CA VAL A 292 -11.25 -16.06 1.59
C VAL A 292 -12.52 -15.23 1.64
N HIS A 293 -12.41 -13.96 1.26
CA HIS A 293 -13.52 -13.03 1.12
C HIS A 293 -13.69 -12.63 -0.35
N ALA A 294 -14.91 -12.41 -0.79
CA ALA A 294 -15.24 -11.89 -2.11
C ALA A 294 -16.48 -10.99 -2.04
N SER A 295 -16.67 -10.15 -3.06
CA SER A 295 -17.94 -9.49 -3.33
C SER A 295 -18.60 -10.18 -4.50
N ILE A 296 -19.80 -10.73 -4.30
CA ILE A 296 -20.48 -11.54 -5.30
C ILE A 296 -21.92 -11.06 -5.44
N PHE A 297 -22.27 -10.56 -6.63
CA PHE A 297 -23.58 -10.00 -6.93
C PHE A 297 -23.91 -10.12 -8.43
N THR A 298 -25.18 -9.92 -8.78
CA THR A 298 -25.68 -9.99 -10.17
C THR A 298 -26.78 -8.95 -10.38
N ASP A 299 -27.16 -8.68 -11.62
CA ASP A 299 -28.38 -7.93 -11.93
C ASP A 299 -29.66 -8.63 -11.42
N GLY A 300 -30.67 -7.84 -11.05
CA GLY A 300 -31.98 -8.34 -10.59
C GLY A 300 -32.01 -8.68 -9.09
N HIS A 301 -32.87 -9.63 -8.72
CA HIS A 301 -33.16 -9.97 -7.31
C HIS A 301 -33.02 -11.47 -7.00
N ALA A 302 -32.39 -12.23 -7.92
CA ALA A 302 -32.20 -13.66 -7.73
C ALA A 302 -31.22 -13.94 -6.58
N HIS A 303 -31.46 -15.02 -5.84
CA HIS A 303 -30.49 -15.53 -4.89
C HIS A 303 -29.28 -16.11 -5.62
N LEU A 304 -28.10 -15.93 -5.03
CA LEU A 304 -26.85 -16.48 -5.51
C LEU A 304 -26.35 -17.55 -4.55
N ALA A 305 -25.50 -18.43 -5.07
CA ALA A 305 -24.66 -19.31 -4.28
C ALA A 305 -23.25 -19.28 -4.84
N ALA A 306 -22.27 -19.53 -3.97
CA ALA A 306 -20.87 -19.53 -4.35
C ALA A 306 -20.09 -20.61 -3.61
N ALA A 307 -18.98 -21.03 -4.20
CA ALA A 307 -18.04 -21.98 -3.64
C ALA A 307 -16.60 -21.52 -3.86
N LEU A 308 -15.76 -21.73 -2.84
CA LEU A 308 -14.32 -21.65 -2.95
C LEU A 308 -13.82 -22.96 -3.55
N GLN A 309 -13.28 -22.88 -4.76
CA GLN A 309 -12.54 -23.98 -5.35
C GLN A 309 -11.08 -23.88 -4.92
N TRP A 310 -10.52 -24.95 -4.34
CA TRP A 310 -9.12 -24.99 -3.93
C TRP A 310 -8.47 -26.35 -4.17
N ARG A 311 -7.14 -26.38 -4.32
CA ARG A 311 -6.34 -27.59 -4.51
C ARG A 311 -4.88 -27.38 -4.14
N ALA A 312 -4.12 -28.46 -3.98
CA ALA A 312 -2.66 -28.38 -4.02
C ALA A 312 -2.20 -28.21 -5.48
N ALA A 313 -1.12 -27.47 -5.71
CA ALA A 313 -0.57 -27.30 -7.05
C ALA A 313 -0.10 -28.67 -7.58
N GLY A 314 -0.55 -29.02 -8.78
CA GLY A 314 -0.30 -30.33 -9.40
C GLY A 314 -1.41 -31.37 -9.17
N ASP A 315 -2.38 -31.12 -8.29
CA ASP A 315 -3.60 -31.93 -8.22
C ASP A 315 -4.54 -31.56 -9.39
N ASP A 316 -5.13 -32.55 -10.06
CA ASP A 316 -6.07 -32.31 -11.18
C ASP A 316 -7.43 -31.80 -10.69
N ASP A 317 -7.92 -32.33 -9.56
CA ASP A 317 -9.27 -32.09 -9.07
C ASP A 317 -9.36 -30.90 -8.10
N TRP A 318 -10.37 -30.05 -8.31
CA TRP A 318 -10.73 -28.97 -7.39
C TRP A 318 -11.63 -29.47 -6.26
N ARG A 319 -11.29 -29.10 -5.03
CA ARG A 319 -12.16 -29.28 -3.86
C ARG A 319 -13.02 -28.04 -3.69
N GLU A 320 -14.26 -28.20 -3.26
CA GLU A 320 -15.22 -27.09 -3.09
C GLU A 320 -15.61 -26.92 -1.62
N ILE A 321 -15.62 -25.67 -1.16
CA ILE A 321 -16.17 -25.25 0.13
C ILE A 321 -17.21 -24.17 -0.14
N PRO A 322 -18.46 -24.30 0.34
CA PRO A 322 -19.47 -23.26 0.16
C PRO A 322 -19.04 -21.93 0.77
N PHE A 323 -19.34 -20.83 0.09
CA PHE A 323 -19.26 -19.50 0.68
C PHE A 323 -20.49 -19.22 1.55
N GLU A 324 -20.27 -18.52 2.64
CA GLU A 324 -21.31 -17.94 3.50
C GLU A 324 -21.55 -16.48 3.09
N ALA A 325 -22.81 -16.10 2.88
CA ALA A 325 -23.19 -14.73 2.56
C ALA A 325 -23.12 -13.82 3.79
N GLU A 326 -22.66 -12.60 3.58
CA GLU A 326 -22.58 -11.48 4.52
C GLU A 326 -23.40 -10.29 3.97
N PRO A 327 -23.69 -9.26 4.79
CA PRO A 327 -24.34 -8.04 4.30
C PRO A 327 -23.55 -7.34 3.19
N ASN A 328 -24.24 -6.55 2.37
CA ASN A 328 -23.66 -5.73 1.29
C ASN A 328 -22.83 -6.54 0.29
N ASP A 329 -23.39 -7.66 -0.18
CA ASP A 329 -22.80 -8.56 -1.17
C ASP A 329 -21.45 -9.16 -0.77
N GLY A 330 -21.12 -9.13 0.52
CA GLY A 330 -19.94 -9.77 1.07
C GLY A 330 -20.14 -11.28 1.14
N TRP A 331 -19.08 -12.04 0.89
CA TRP A 331 -19.09 -13.49 1.05
C TRP A 331 -17.77 -13.93 1.67
N HIS A 332 -17.79 -14.96 2.50
CA HIS A 332 -16.55 -15.59 2.96
C HIS A 332 -16.60 -17.12 2.95
N ALA A 333 -15.43 -17.75 2.79
CA ALA A 333 -15.23 -19.19 2.92
C ALA A 333 -13.96 -19.45 3.74
N ARG A 334 -13.91 -20.57 4.46
CA ARG A 334 -12.77 -20.96 5.31
C ARG A 334 -12.23 -22.31 4.91
N VAL A 335 -10.91 -22.40 4.71
CA VAL A 335 -10.20 -23.65 4.40
C VAL A 335 -9.01 -23.84 5.32
N THR A 336 -8.87 -25.02 5.91
CA THR A 336 -7.69 -25.39 6.69
C THR A 336 -6.61 -25.97 5.77
N LEU A 337 -5.41 -25.41 5.84
CA LEU A 337 -4.29 -25.78 4.97
C LEU A 337 -3.44 -26.88 5.64
N ASP A 338 -3.70 -28.14 5.30
CA ASP A 338 -3.14 -29.32 5.97
C ASP A 338 -1.93 -29.97 5.27
N ARG A 339 -1.53 -29.47 4.10
CA ARG A 339 -0.38 -29.95 3.33
C ARG A 339 0.66 -28.83 3.13
N LEU A 340 1.95 -29.18 3.17
CA LEU A 340 3.03 -28.25 2.81
C LEU A 340 3.10 -28.08 1.29
N GLY A 341 3.56 -26.91 0.86
CA GLY A 341 3.78 -26.59 -0.55
C GLY A 341 2.77 -25.60 -1.13
N ARG A 342 2.84 -25.41 -2.44
CA ARG A 342 1.97 -24.49 -3.19
C ARG A 342 0.55 -25.04 -3.25
N HIS A 343 -0.41 -24.18 -2.94
CA HIS A 343 -1.84 -24.40 -3.13
C HIS A 343 -2.40 -23.30 -4.01
N GLU A 344 -3.59 -23.53 -4.56
CA GLU A 344 -4.29 -22.59 -5.42
C GLU A 344 -5.76 -22.53 -5.02
N PHE A 345 -6.37 -21.36 -5.14
CA PHE A 345 -7.82 -21.20 -5.00
C PHE A 345 -8.40 -20.26 -6.04
N ARG A 346 -9.70 -20.40 -6.31
CA ARG A 346 -10.51 -19.48 -7.11
C ARG A 346 -11.96 -19.47 -6.62
N VAL A 347 -12.71 -18.44 -6.98
CA VAL A 347 -14.13 -18.32 -6.63
C VAL A 347 -14.99 -18.82 -7.79
N LEU A 348 -16.05 -19.54 -7.45
CA LEU A 348 -17.10 -19.94 -8.38
C LEU A 348 -18.44 -19.44 -7.81
N ALA A 349 -19.22 -18.72 -8.62
CA ALA A 349 -20.55 -18.27 -8.26
C ALA A 349 -21.58 -18.70 -9.32
N TRP A 350 -22.82 -18.93 -8.90
CA TRP A 350 -23.93 -19.25 -9.80
C TRP A 350 -25.25 -18.72 -9.24
N ARG A 351 -26.26 -18.63 -10.10
CA ARG A 351 -27.60 -18.28 -9.68
C ARG A 351 -28.25 -19.46 -8.99
N ASP A 352 -28.73 -19.27 -7.77
CA ASP A 352 -29.42 -20.30 -7.02
C ASP A 352 -30.93 -20.23 -7.31
N ASP A 353 -31.34 -20.87 -8.40
CA ASP A 353 -32.75 -20.96 -8.82
C ASP A 353 -33.63 -21.62 -7.76
N TRP A 354 -33.06 -22.57 -6.99
CA TRP A 354 -33.80 -23.28 -5.95
C TRP A 354 -34.04 -22.38 -4.74
N ALA A 355 -32.99 -21.75 -4.20
CA ALA A 355 -33.14 -20.82 -3.08
C ALA A 355 -34.08 -19.66 -3.44
N SER A 356 -33.99 -19.13 -4.66
CA SER A 356 -34.89 -18.08 -5.16
C SER A 356 -36.35 -18.53 -5.14
N LEU A 357 -36.65 -19.70 -5.72
CA LEU A 357 -38.01 -20.25 -5.77
C LEU A 357 -38.56 -20.54 -4.36
N VAL A 358 -37.80 -21.23 -3.51
CA VAL A 358 -38.23 -21.61 -2.15
C VAL A 358 -38.56 -20.37 -1.33
N HIS A 359 -37.73 -19.32 -1.41
CA HIS A 359 -37.94 -18.07 -0.71
C HIS A 359 -39.19 -17.32 -1.19
N ASP A 360 -39.38 -17.23 -2.51
CA ASP A 360 -40.54 -16.55 -3.09
C ASP A 360 -41.85 -17.28 -2.74
N VAL A 361 -41.87 -18.61 -2.82
CA VAL A 361 -43.01 -19.44 -2.39
C VAL A 361 -43.31 -19.22 -0.91
N ALA A 362 -42.29 -19.26 -0.05
CA ALA A 362 -42.46 -19.09 1.39
C ALA A 362 -43.04 -17.70 1.73
N LYS A 363 -42.54 -16.63 1.09
CA LYS A 363 -43.06 -15.27 1.27
C LYS A 363 -44.52 -15.13 0.81
N LYS A 364 -44.85 -15.64 -0.38
CA LYS A 364 -46.22 -15.59 -0.92
C LYS A 364 -47.20 -16.35 -0.04
N HIS A 365 -46.82 -17.56 0.39
CA HIS A 365 -47.62 -18.37 1.29
C HIS A 365 -47.83 -17.69 2.65
N ALA A 366 -46.78 -17.10 3.24
CA ALA A 366 -46.89 -16.35 4.49
C ALA A 366 -47.79 -15.11 4.38
N ALA A 367 -47.89 -14.52 3.18
CA ALA A 367 -48.83 -13.43 2.89
C ALA A 367 -50.26 -13.91 2.57
N GLY A 368 -50.55 -15.22 2.68
CA GLY A 368 -51.85 -15.80 2.41
C GLY A 368 -52.23 -15.89 0.92
N GLN A 369 -51.25 -15.82 0.02
CA GLN A 369 -51.47 -15.95 -1.43
C GLN A 369 -51.54 -17.42 -1.85
N ASP A 370 -52.28 -17.72 -2.93
CA ASP A 370 -52.30 -19.04 -3.55
C ASP A 370 -50.95 -19.31 -4.26
N VAL A 371 -50.28 -20.40 -3.87
CA VAL A 371 -48.96 -20.81 -4.38
C VAL A 371 -49.02 -22.01 -5.33
N THR A 372 -50.22 -22.36 -5.83
CA THR A 372 -50.41 -23.54 -6.70
C THR A 372 -49.59 -23.46 -7.99
N LEU A 373 -49.45 -22.26 -8.57
CA LEU A 373 -48.65 -22.05 -9.77
C LEU A 373 -47.16 -22.22 -9.49
N GLU A 374 -46.67 -21.67 -8.39
CA GLU A 374 -45.26 -21.74 -8.00
C GLU A 374 -44.85 -23.17 -7.62
N LEU A 375 -45.76 -23.97 -7.03
CA LEU A 375 -45.53 -25.41 -6.86
C LEU A 375 -45.40 -26.16 -8.19
N ARG A 376 -46.03 -25.67 -9.27
CA ARG A 376 -45.83 -26.20 -10.62
C ARG A 376 -44.50 -25.73 -11.22
N GLU A 377 -44.10 -24.50 -10.98
CA GLU A 377 -42.76 -23.98 -11.33
C GLU A 377 -41.66 -24.79 -10.63
N ALA A 378 -41.86 -25.17 -9.37
CA ALA A 378 -40.98 -26.07 -8.63
C ALA A 378 -40.77 -27.39 -9.40
N GLN A 379 -41.85 -28.04 -9.83
CA GLN A 379 -41.77 -29.30 -10.59
C GLN A 379 -40.97 -29.14 -11.89
N LEU A 380 -41.14 -28.01 -12.59
CA LEU A 380 -40.43 -27.70 -13.82
C LEU A 380 -38.94 -27.46 -13.54
N LEU A 381 -38.60 -26.73 -12.47
CA LEU A 381 -37.22 -26.53 -12.04
C LEU A 381 -36.55 -27.85 -11.70
N LEU A 382 -37.21 -28.73 -10.92
CA LEU A 382 -36.66 -30.04 -10.57
C LEU A 382 -36.38 -30.90 -11.81
N ALA A 383 -37.29 -30.92 -12.78
CA ALA A 383 -37.11 -31.65 -14.03
C ALA A 383 -36.00 -31.04 -14.91
N THR A 384 -35.91 -29.71 -14.94
CA THR A 384 -34.87 -28.98 -15.69
C THR A 384 -33.49 -29.22 -15.10
N ALA A 385 -33.37 -29.11 -13.78
CA ALA A 385 -32.15 -29.40 -13.05
C ALA A 385 -31.70 -30.84 -13.32
N LEU A 386 -32.59 -31.83 -13.24
CA LEU A 386 -32.25 -33.22 -13.55
C LEU A 386 -31.72 -33.43 -14.98
N LYS A 387 -32.15 -32.61 -15.94
CA LYS A 387 -31.73 -32.71 -17.35
C LYS A 387 -30.40 -32.00 -17.62
N LEU A 388 -30.15 -30.87 -16.96
CA LEU A 388 -29.01 -29.98 -17.25
C LEU A 388 -27.87 -30.09 -16.23
N ALA A 389 -28.08 -30.81 -15.13
CA ALA A 389 -27.12 -30.98 -14.05
C ALA A 389 -25.89 -31.81 -14.44
N ASP A 390 -24.79 -31.54 -13.74
CA ASP A 390 -23.57 -32.35 -13.70
C ASP A 390 -23.43 -32.99 -12.30
N PRO A 391 -24.08 -34.15 -12.08
CA PRO A 391 -24.29 -34.70 -10.74
C PRO A 391 -22.98 -35.16 -10.08
N LEU A 392 -22.90 -35.04 -8.74
CA LEU A 392 -21.76 -35.54 -7.96
C LEU A 392 -21.46 -37.02 -8.21
N ASP A 393 -22.51 -37.84 -8.29
CA ASP A 393 -22.42 -39.26 -8.58
C ASP A 393 -23.74 -39.82 -9.16
N ALA A 394 -23.73 -41.10 -9.56
CA ALA A 394 -24.92 -41.79 -10.07
C ALA A 394 -26.05 -41.94 -9.00
N ARG A 395 -25.72 -41.83 -7.71
CA ARG A 395 -26.70 -41.93 -6.62
C ARG A 395 -27.50 -40.64 -6.51
N ALA A 396 -26.89 -39.47 -6.72
CA ALA A 396 -27.55 -38.17 -6.74
C ALA A 396 -28.70 -38.14 -7.77
N LEU A 397 -28.45 -38.65 -8.99
CA LEU A 397 -29.49 -38.78 -10.03
C LEU A 397 -30.64 -39.69 -9.59
N THR A 398 -30.33 -40.82 -8.95
CA THR A 398 -31.31 -41.82 -8.53
C THR A 398 -32.18 -41.27 -7.39
N GLN A 399 -31.56 -40.68 -6.37
CA GLN A 399 -32.25 -40.03 -5.26
C GLN A 399 -33.16 -38.90 -5.76
N MET A 400 -32.65 -38.06 -6.66
CA MET A 400 -33.45 -36.96 -7.18
C MET A 400 -34.65 -37.44 -8.00
N LYS A 401 -34.50 -38.47 -8.83
CA LYS A 401 -35.63 -39.09 -9.55
C LYS A 401 -36.71 -39.59 -8.59
N GLN A 402 -36.32 -40.23 -7.49
CA GLN A 402 -37.24 -40.68 -6.47
C GLN A 402 -37.97 -39.50 -5.82
N ARG A 403 -37.23 -38.45 -5.42
CA ARG A 403 -37.81 -37.24 -4.81
C ARG A 403 -38.76 -36.52 -5.75
N ILE A 404 -38.45 -36.45 -7.05
CA ILE A 404 -39.34 -35.86 -8.05
C ILE A 404 -40.64 -36.65 -8.18
N ALA A 405 -40.58 -38.00 -8.14
CA ALA A 405 -41.78 -38.83 -8.18
C ALA A 405 -42.64 -38.62 -6.91
N GLU A 406 -42.03 -38.65 -5.73
CA GLU A 406 -42.71 -38.39 -4.44
C GLU A 406 -43.37 -37.00 -4.42
N PHE A 407 -42.66 -35.98 -4.91
CA PHE A 407 -43.18 -34.60 -5.00
C PHE A 407 -44.33 -34.48 -6.01
N LYS A 408 -44.24 -35.18 -7.14
CA LYS A 408 -45.28 -35.18 -8.17
C LYS A 408 -46.57 -35.83 -7.67
N ASP A 409 -46.49 -36.91 -6.91
CA ASP A 409 -47.67 -37.67 -6.48
C ASP A 409 -48.32 -37.10 -5.20
N ALA A 410 -47.63 -36.22 -4.47
CA ALA A 410 -48.13 -35.59 -3.25
C ALA A 410 -49.24 -34.52 -3.49
N PRO A 411 -50.19 -34.33 -2.55
CA PRO A 411 -51.14 -33.21 -2.56
C PRO A 411 -50.43 -31.87 -2.29
N ALA A 412 -51.09 -30.74 -2.60
CA ALA A 412 -50.48 -29.40 -2.57
C ALA A 412 -49.80 -29.05 -1.23
N ASP A 413 -50.48 -29.25 -0.09
CA ASP A 413 -49.92 -28.98 1.23
C ASP A 413 -48.67 -29.83 1.55
N ALA A 414 -48.69 -31.09 1.12
CA ALA A 414 -47.55 -31.99 1.29
C ALA A 414 -46.37 -31.60 0.38
N ARG A 415 -46.63 -31.13 -0.85
CA ARG A 415 -45.59 -30.57 -1.73
C ARG A 415 -44.96 -29.32 -1.13
N LEU A 416 -45.76 -28.42 -0.57
CA LEU A 416 -45.27 -27.22 0.09
C LEU A 416 -44.37 -27.58 1.28
N ALA A 417 -44.79 -28.54 2.11
CA ALA A 417 -43.98 -29.05 3.20
C ALA A 417 -42.66 -29.68 2.72
N GLN A 418 -42.70 -30.46 1.63
CA GLN A 418 -41.51 -31.06 1.04
C GLN A 418 -40.55 -30.03 0.42
N LEU A 419 -41.07 -28.95 -0.17
CA LEU A 419 -40.28 -27.87 -0.78
C LEU A 419 -39.34 -27.21 0.24
N GLY A 420 -39.81 -27.04 1.48
CA GLY A 420 -39.02 -26.52 2.59
C GLY A 420 -38.21 -27.57 3.36
N ALA A 421 -38.26 -28.85 2.97
CA ALA A 421 -37.65 -29.93 3.74
C ALA A 421 -36.22 -30.26 3.27
N ALA A 422 -35.32 -30.48 4.23
CA ALA A 422 -33.92 -30.82 3.98
C ALA A 422 -33.71 -31.98 2.99
N PRO A 423 -34.46 -33.10 3.03
CA PRO A 423 -34.21 -34.23 2.12
C PRO A 423 -34.37 -33.92 0.62
N LEU A 424 -35.21 -32.95 0.25
CA LEU A 424 -35.37 -32.52 -1.14
C LEU A 424 -34.31 -31.48 -1.51
N ALA A 425 -34.02 -30.54 -0.61
CA ALA A 425 -32.97 -29.54 -0.80
C ALA A 425 -31.58 -30.19 -0.96
N ASP A 426 -31.24 -31.18 -0.12
CA ASP A 426 -29.98 -31.92 -0.19
C ASP A 426 -29.84 -32.70 -1.50
N ALA A 427 -30.92 -33.34 -1.96
CA ALA A 427 -30.95 -34.05 -3.24
C ALA A 427 -30.79 -33.10 -4.43
N PHE A 428 -31.39 -31.90 -4.36
CA PHE A 428 -31.22 -30.87 -5.38
C PHE A 428 -29.78 -30.33 -5.41
N ALA A 429 -29.21 -30.02 -4.24
CA ALA A 429 -27.83 -29.55 -4.13
C ALA A 429 -26.83 -30.57 -4.70
N ALA A 430 -27.07 -31.87 -4.48
CA ALA A 430 -26.23 -32.95 -4.98
C ALA A 430 -26.23 -33.10 -6.51
N LEU A 431 -27.21 -32.52 -7.22
CA LEU A 431 -27.20 -32.45 -8.69
C LEU A 431 -26.18 -31.44 -9.23
N ARG A 432 -25.74 -30.46 -8.44
CA ARG A 432 -24.88 -29.34 -8.90
C ARG A 432 -25.45 -28.63 -10.16
N TYR A 433 -26.76 -28.39 -10.19
CA TYR A 433 -27.36 -27.52 -11.19
C TYR A 433 -26.95 -26.06 -10.92
N ARG A 434 -26.07 -25.50 -11.78
CA ARG A 434 -25.42 -24.18 -11.60
C ARG A 434 -25.62 -23.28 -12.82
N PRO A 435 -26.81 -22.73 -13.04
CA PRO A 435 -27.06 -21.83 -14.15
C PRO A 435 -26.24 -20.55 -14.00
N PHE A 436 -25.70 -20.05 -15.13
CA PHE A 436 -24.83 -18.88 -15.18
C PHE A 436 -23.58 -18.99 -14.28
N ALA A 437 -23.07 -20.21 -14.10
CA ALA A 437 -21.82 -20.45 -13.39
C ALA A 437 -20.72 -19.53 -13.95
N THR A 438 -20.14 -18.73 -13.07
CA THR A 438 -19.11 -17.73 -13.35
C THR A 438 -17.89 -18.08 -12.52
N HIS A 439 -16.75 -18.21 -13.18
CA HIS A 439 -15.48 -18.45 -12.51
C HIS A 439 -14.72 -17.15 -12.40
N ASP A 440 -14.07 -16.93 -11.26
CA ASP A 440 -13.03 -15.91 -11.22
C ASP A 440 -11.95 -16.24 -12.26
N GLU A 441 -11.62 -15.26 -13.10
CA GLU A 441 -10.56 -15.35 -14.09
C GLU A 441 -9.21 -15.62 -13.43
N THR A 442 -9.04 -15.17 -12.19
CA THR A 442 -7.79 -15.30 -11.44
C THR A 442 -7.77 -16.55 -10.59
N THR A 443 -6.70 -17.34 -10.74
CA THR A 443 -6.33 -18.37 -9.76
C THR A 443 -5.29 -17.82 -8.81
N TYR A 444 -5.60 -17.81 -7.52
CA TYR A 444 -4.76 -17.22 -6.48
C TYR A 444 -3.83 -18.27 -5.86
N PRO A 445 -2.51 -18.08 -5.92
CA PRO A 445 -1.57 -19.00 -5.31
C PRO A 445 -1.42 -18.75 -3.79
N VAL A 446 -1.14 -19.80 -3.05
CA VAL A 446 -0.92 -19.82 -1.59
C VAL A 446 0.31 -20.66 -1.28
N ASP A 447 1.30 -20.08 -0.60
CA ASP A 447 2.46 -20.81 -0.10
C ASP A 447 2.20 -21.27 1.33
N VAL A 448 2.08 -22.59 1.51
CA VAL A 448 1.93 -23.22 2.82
C VAL A 448 3.27 -23.75 3.27
N GLU A 449 3.85 -23.11 4.29
CA GLU A 449 5.19 -23.43 4.79
C GLU A 449 5.14 -24.05 6.19
N ARG A 450 6.25 -24.66 6.61
CA ARG A 450 6.36 -25.17 7.98
C ARG A 450 6.42 -24.03 9.00
N ARG A 451 6.09 -24.33 10.25
CA ARG A 451 6.05 -23.36 11.36
C ARG A 451 7.34 -22.54 11.49
N ALA A 452 8.51 -23.14 11.29
CA ALA A 452 9.80 -22.45 11.41
C ALA A 452 9.97 -21.27 10.44
N ALA A 453 9.29 -21.27 9.29
CA ALA A 453 9.29 -20.14 8.37
C ALA A 453 8.68 -18.87 9.00
N ARG A 454 7.83 -19.02 10.02
CA ARG A 454 7.20 -17.92 10.78
C ARG A 454 7.79 -17.74 12.18
N PHE A 455 8.01 -18.85 12.89
CA PHE A 455 8.41 -18.87 14.29
C PHE A 455 9.73 -19.61 14.48
N SER A 456 10.80 -18.87 14.75
CA SER A 456 12.12 -19.43 14.99
C SER A 456 13.02 -18.47 15.77
N SER A 457 13.96 -19.01 16.52
CA SER A 457 15.01 -18.24 17.22
C SER A 457 16.38 -18.64 16.71
N TRP A 458 17.13 -17.68 16.20
CA TRP A 458 18.38 -17.88 15.44
C TRP A 458 19.62 -17.49 16.24
N TYR A 459 20.63 -18.35 16.22
CA TYR A 459 21.95 -18.10 16.77
C TYR A 459 22.98 -18.18 15.64
N GLU A 460 23.65 -17.07 15.35
CA GLU A 460 24.75 -17.05 14.39
C GLU A 460 26.09 -17.22 15.10
N MET A 461 26.94 -18.13 14.63
CA MET A 461 28.31 -18.27 15.10
C MET A 461 29.27 -18.65 13.98
N PHE A 462 30.56 -18.37 14.16
CA PHE A 462 31.61 -18.79 13.24
C PHE A 462 32.20 -20.13 13.71
N PRO A 463 32.04 -21.24 12.95
CA PRO A 463 32.61 -22.53 13.33
C PRO A 463 34.11 -22.50 13.61
N ARG A 464 34.85 -21.69 12.84
CA ARG A 464 36.31 -21.52 13.01
C ARG A 464 36.73 -20.93 14.36
N SER A 465 35.83 -20.27 15.09
CA SER A 465 36.12 -19.72 16.41
C SER A 465 35.60 -20.60 17.55
N ALA A 466 34.97 -21.74 17.25
CA ALA A 466 34.36 -22.62 18.25
C ALA A 466 35.39 -23.33 19.16
N SER A 467 36.68 -23.30 18.79
CA SER A 467 37.79 -23.83 19.59
C SER A 467 37.97 -23.13 20.94
N ASP A 468 37.41 -21.92 21.08
CA ASP A 468 37.64 -20.97 22.17
C ASP A 468 39.14 -20.64 22.40
N ASP A 469 39.96 -20.80 21.35
CA ASP A 469 41.40 -20.50 21.36
C ASP A 469 41.75 -19.58 20.18
N PRO A 470 42.30 -18.37 20.41
CA PRO A 470 42.58 -17.40 19.34
C PRO A 470 43.69 -17.84 18.38
N HIS A 471 44.41 -18.92 18.71
CA HIS A 471 45.49 -19.48 17.90
C HIS A 471 45.14 -20.85 17.27
N ARG A 472 43.97 -21.43 17.58
CA ARG A 472 43.51 -22.70 17.00
C ARG A 472 42.25 -22.49 16.18
N HIS A 473 42.30 -22.85 14.90
CA HIS A 473 41.09 -22.91 14.08
C HIS A 473 40.15 -24.01 14.62
N GLY A 474 38.89 -23.67 14.83
CA GLY A 474 37.85 -24.60 15.28
C GLY A 474 37.43 -25.60 14.20
N THR A 475 36.88 -26.72 14.65
CA THR A 475 36.34 -27.81 13.85
C THR A 475 34.83 -27.96 14.08
N PHE A 476 34.15 -28.79 13.29
CA PHE A 476 32.76 -29.14 13.58
C PHE A 476 32.57 -29.85 14.93
N ASP A 477 33.57 -30.60 15.41
CA ASP A 477 33.51 -31.22 16.75
C ASP A 477 33.57 -30.16 17.87
N ASP A 478 34.37 -29.10 17.68
CA ASP A 478 34.36 -27.95 18.59
C ASP A 478 32.98 -27.28 18.60
N VAL A 479 32.30 -27.17 17.46
CA VAL A 479 30.91 -26.66 17.40
C VAL A 479 29.94 -27.56 18.18
N ILE A 480 30.08 -28.89 18.06
CA ILE A 480 29.26 -29.86 18.81
C ILE A 480 29.35 -29.59 20.32
N ALA A 481 30.53 -29.24 20.84
CA ALA A 481 30.72 -28.91 22.25
C ALA A 481 29.94 -27.66 22.72
N HIS A 482 29.58 -26.74 21.81
CA HIS A 482 28.77 -25.55 22.11
C HIS A 482 27.25 -25.78 22.06
N LEU A 483 26.78 -26.87 21.45
CA LEU A 483 25.34 -27.12 21.28
C LEU A 483 24.52 -27.11 22.59
N PRO A 484 25.01 -27.65 23.74
CA PRO A 484 24.27 -27.58 25.00
C PRO A 484 23.98 -26.13 25.43
N ARG A 485 24.97 -25.23 25.33
CA ARG A 485 24.82 -23.81 25.71
C ARG A 485 23.80 -23.10 24.82
N ILE A 486 23.84 -23.34 23.52
CA ILE A 486 22.94 -22.74 22.53
C ILE A 486 21.50 -23.25 22.75
N ARG A 487 21.34 -24.57 22.96
CA ARG A 487 20.05 -25.19 23.33
C ARG A 487 19.48 -24.58 24.60
N ASP A 488 20.29 -24.38 25.64
CA ASP A 488 19.84 -23.88 26.95
C ASP A 488 19.39 -22.41 26.89
N MET A 489 19.94 -21.63 25.95
CA MET A 489 19.41 -20.31 25.59
C MET A 489 18.09 -20.36 24.80
N GLY A 490 17.66 -21.54 24.37
CA GLY A 490 16.39 -21.75 23.71
C GLY A 490 16.34 -21.30 22.25
N PHE A 491 17.46 -21.41 21.54
CA PHE A 491 17.47 -21.25 20.08
C PHE A 491 16.89 -22.49 19.38
N ASP A 492 16.43 -22.30 18.15
CA ASP A 492 15.91 -23.35 17.26
C ASP A 492 16.79 -23.51 16.00
N VAL A 493 17.50 -22.46 15.60
CA VAL A 493 18.32 -22.43 14.39
C VAL A 493 19.74 -22.01 14.73
N LEU A 494 20.73 -22.79 14.28
CA LEU A 494 22.15 -22.48 14.33
C LEU A 494 22.63 -22.10 12.93
N TYR A 495 22.95 -20.83 12.74
CA TYR A 495 23.33 -20.24 11.47
C TYR A 495 24.85 -20.08 11.38
N PHE A 496 25.43 -20.55 10.29
CA PHE A 496 26.85 -20.38 9.98
C PHE A 496 27.07 -19.46 8.78
N PRO A 497 28.05 -18.54 8.84
CA PRO A 497 28.69 -17.99 7.65
C PRO A 497 29.20 -19.10 6.72
N PRO A 498 29.63 -18.78 5.49
CA PRO A 498 30.08 -19.81 4.55
C PRO A 498 31.14 -20.75 5.15
N ILE A 499 30.93 -22.06 5.00
CA ILE A 499 31.79 -23.12 5.54
C ILE A 499 32.75 -23.71 4.49
N HIS A 500 32.91 -23.01 3.37
CA HIS A 500 33.65 -23.47 2.19
C HIS A 500 35.12 -23.06 2.26
N PRO A 501 36.01 -23.66 1.43
CA PRO A 501 37.39 -23.20 1.30
C PRO A 501 37.47 -21.70 0.97
N ILE A 502 38.47 -21.01 1.54
CA ILE A 502 38.63 -19.55 1.44
C ILE A 502 39.84 -19.22 0.54
N GLY A 503 39.64 -18.31 -0.41
CA GLY A 503 40.69 -17.87 -1.34
C GLY A 503 41.91 -17.25 -0.65
N THR A 504 43.05 -17.33 -1.31
CA THR A 504 44.33 -16.72 -0.90
C THR A 504 44.64 -15.45 -1.68
N THR A 505 44.24 -15.39 -2.96
CA THR A 505 44.43 -14.22 -3.82
C THR A 505 43.59 -13.05 -3.33
N ALA A 506 44.25 -11.91 -3.10
CA ALA A 506 43.65 -10.70 -2.56
C ALA A 506 42.92 -10.89 -1.22
N ARG A 507 43.27 -11.94 -0.45
CA ARG A 507 42.69 -12.23 0.86
C ARG A 507 42.81 -11.00 1.78
N LYS A 508 41.71 -10.68 2.44
CA LYS A 508 41.67 -9.65 3.48
C LYS A 508 42.29 -10.12 4.79
N GLY A 509 43.14 -9.28 5.37
CA GLY A 509 43.71 -9.48 6.71
C GLY A 509 42.82 -8.92 7.82
N ARG A 510 43.29 -8.99 9.06
CA ARG A 510 42.59 -8.46 10.24
C ARG A 510 42.10 -7.03 10.04
N ASN A 511 40.97 -6.69 10.67
CA ASN A 511 40.33 -5.37 10.55
C ASN A 511 40.10 -4.92 9.10
N ASN A 512 39.72 -5.85 8.21
CA ASN A 512 39.44 -5.56 6.80
C ASN A 512 40.66 -4.99 6.03
N SER A 513 41.88 -5.33 6.47
CA SER A 513 43.13 -4.94 5.79
C SER A 513 43.21 -5.53 4.38
N LEU A 514 43.68 -4.74 3.41
CA LEU A 514 43.93 -5.21 2.04
C LEU A 514 45.14 -6.15 1.90
N LYS A 515 45.92 -6.30 2.98
CA LYS A 515 47.08 -7.19 3.04
C LYS A 515 46.87 -8.19 4.18
N ALA A 516 46.71 -9.46 3.82
CA ALA A 516 46.69 -10.57 4.78
C ALA A 516 48.12 -10.96 5.18
N GLY A 517 48.31 -11.22 6.47
CA GLY A 517 49.49 -11.93 6.99
C GLY A 517 49.43 -13.44 6.69
N PRO A 518 50.52 -14.18 6.95
CA PRO A 518 50.58 -15.62 6.67
C PRO A 518 49.55 -16.45 7.47
N ASP A 519 49.21 -15.98 8.68
CA ASP A 519 48.28 -16.66 9.59
C ASP A 519 46.85 -16.07 9.55
N ASP A 520 46.58 -15.10 8.66
CA ASP A 520 45.26 -14.50 8.55
C ASP A 520 44.29 -15.44 7.83
N VAL A 521 43.17 -15.71 8.51
CA VAL A 521 42.13 -16.67 8.08
C VAL A 521 41.24 -16.14 6.96
N GLY A 522 41.27 -14.84 6.67
CA GLY A 522 40.46 -14.23 5.62
C GLY A 522 38.96 -14.18 5.90
N SER A 523 38.21 -13.65 4.94
CA SER A 523 36.74 -13.59 4.96
C SER A 523 36.14 -14.93 4.53
N PRO A 524 35.21 -15.55 5.30
CA PRO A 524 34.49 -16.75 4.85
C PRO A 524 33.71 -16.53 3.54
N TYR A 525 33.31 -15.28 3.28
CA TYR A 525 32.58 -14.90 2.07
C TYR A 525 33.45 -14.89 0.81
N ALA A 526 34.78 -15.02 0.92
CA ALA A 526 35.69 -15.21 -0.20
C ALA A 526 35.78 -16.69 -0.61
N ILE A 527 34.63 -17.24 -1.02
CA ILE A 527 34.41 -18.67 -1.29
C ILE A 527 35.24 -19.12 -2.48
N GLY A 528 36.01 -20.20 -2.30
CA GLY A 528 36.75 -20.88 -3.36
C GLY A 528 38.24 -20.90 -3.12
N SER A 529 38.83 -22.07 -3.21
CA SER A 529 40.28 -22.29 -3.32
C SER A 529 40.52 -23.52 -4.23
N PRO A 530 41.77 -23.93 -4.48
CA PRO A 530 42.05 -25.22 -5.12
C PRO A 530 41.43 -26.43 -4.41
N ASP A 531 41.06 -26.31 -3.13
CA ASP A 531 40.42 -27.37 -2.34
C ASP A 531 38.91 -27.50 -2.59
N GLY A 532 38.28 -26.56 -3.32
CA GLY A 532 36.88 -26.63 -3.72
C GLY A 532 36.12 -25.31 -3.66
N GLY A 533 34.82 -25.39 -4.02
CA GLY A 533 33.88 -24.26 -4.11
C GLY A 533 32.64 -24.41 -3.22
N HIS A 534 31.47 -23.95 -3.69
CA HIS A 534 30.20 -23.95 -2.94
C HIS A 534 29.68 -25.32 -2.46
N THR A 535 30.21 -26.43 -2.96
CA THR A 535 29.85 -27.80 -2.53
C THR A 535 30.96 -28.48 -1.73
N ALA A 536 31.99 -27.75 -1.32
CA ALA A 536 33.10 -28.25 -0.52
C ALA A 536 33.05 -27.71 0.91
N VAL A 537 33.64 -28.47 1.85
CA VAL A 537 33.86 -28.06 3.23
C VAL A 537 35.29 -27.53 3.36
N HIS A 538 35.48 -26.44 4.11
CA HIS A 538 36.82 -25.91 4.39
C HIS A 538 37.67 -26.98 5.12
N PRO A 539 38.89 -27.31 4.64
CA PRO A 539 39.66 -28.43 5.17
C PRO A 539 39.94 -28.37 6.68
N GLN A 540 40.14 -27.17 7.24
CA GLN A 540 40.35 -26.99 8.68
C GLN A 540 39.08 -27.15 9.54
N LEU A 541 37.88 -27.09 8.95
CA LEU A 541 36.63 -27.36 9.68
C LEU A 541 36.36 -28.87 9.81
N GLY A 542 36.83 -29.67 8.85
CA GLY A 542 36.65 -31.11 8.80
C GLY A 542 36.27 -31.59 7.39
N THR A 543 35.48 -32.66 7.35
CA THR A 543 34.99 -33.27 6.10
C THR A 543 33.48 -33.10 5.95
N LEU A 544 32.92 -33.49 4.79
CA LEU A 544 31.46 -33.58 4.63
C LEU A 544 30.81 -34.53 5.63
N ASP A 545 31.48 -35.64 5.99
CA ASP A 545 30.95 -36.57 6.99
C ASP A 545 30.99 -35.97 8.41
N SER A 546 32.04 -35.19 8.73
CA SER A 546 32.09 -34.40 9.96
C SER A 546 30.95 -33.36 10.01
N PHE A 547 30.61 -32.73 8.88
CA PHE A 547 29.47 -31.82 8.79
C PHE A 547 28.14 -32.55 9.03
N ARG A 548 27.94 -33.73 8.41
CA ARG A 548 26.73 -34.56 8.64
C ARG A 548 26.60 -34.97 10.12
N ALA A 549 27.71 -35.33 10.76
CA ALA A 549 27.73 -35.63 12.20
C ALA A 549 27.30 -34.42 13.04
N LEU A 550 27.74 -33.21 12.69
CA LEU A 550 27.27 -31.97 13.33
C LEU A 550 25.77 -31.73 13.09
N VAL A 551 25.26 -31.93 11.87
CA VAL A 551 23.82 -31.81 11.57
C VAL A 551 22.99 -32.76 12.43
N ASP A 552 23.44 -34.01 12.57
CA ASP A 552 22.75 -35.00 13.41
C ASP A 552 22.83 -34.65 14.90
N ALA A 553 23.99 -34.19 15.37
CA ALA A 553 24.16 -33.71 16.74
C ALA A 553 23.27 -32.50 17.04
N ALA A 554 23.23 -31.51 16.15
CA ALA A 554 22.36 -30.34 16.26
C ALA A 554 20.88 -30.76 16.34
N ARG A 555 20.45 -31.70 15.48
CA ARG A 555 19.08 -32.26 15.53
C ARG A 555 18.79 -32.94 16.87
N GLY A 556 19.74 -33.67 17.44
CA GLY A 556 19.63 -34.27 18.78
C GLY A 556 19.46 -33.23 19.90
N HIS A 557 19.91 -32.00 19.68
CA HIS A 557 19.71 -30.85 20.57
C HIS A 557 18.48 -30.00 20.21
N GLY A 558 17.68 -30.39 19.22
CA GLY A 558 16.52 -29.63 18.74
C GLY A 558 16.89 -28.38 17.93
N LEU A 559 18.11 -28.35 17.36
CA LEU A 559 18.61 -27.26 16.54
C LEU A 559 18.64 -27.66 15.06
N GLU A 560 18.22 -26.77 14.18
CA GLU A 560 18.41 -26.88 12.73
C GLU A 560 19.63 -26.08 12.28
N ILE A 561 20.42 -26.61 11.35
CA ILE A 561 21.50 -25.86 10.73
C ILE A 561 20.95 -24.99 9.60
N ALA A 562 21.29 -23.70 9.63
CA ALA A 562 21.15 -22.79 8.51
C ALA A 562 22.53 -22.47 7.92
N LEU A 563 22.66 -22.58 6.60
CA LEU A 563 23.90 -22.21 5.91
C LEU A 563 23.73 -20.89 5.17
N ASP A 564 24.79 -20.08 5.18
CA ASP A 564 24.91 -18.97 4.27
C ASP A 564 25.01 -19.46 2.81
N PHE A 565 24.26 -18.83 1.93
CA PHE A 565 24.34 -19.01 0.49
C PHE A 565 24.72 -17.69 -0.18
N ALA A 566 26.03 -17.46 -0.32
CA ALA A 566 26.59 -16.31 -1.00
C ALA A 566 26.99 -16.63 -2.45
N ILE A 567 26.28 -16.03 -3.41
CA ILE A 567 26.58 -16.16 -4.83
C ILE A 567 27.67 -15.16 -5.22
N GLN A 568 28.91 -15.60 -4.98
CA GLN A 568 30.16 -14.92 -5.31
C GLN A 568 31.32 -15.91 -5.20
N CYS A 569 32.46 -15.55 -5.77
CA CYS A 569 33.65 -16.40 -5.85
C CYS A 569 34.89 -15.60 -5.47
N SER A 570 35.84 -16.21 -4.77
CA SER A 570 37.20 -15.68 -4.71
C SER A 570 37.86 -15.79 -6.10
N PRO A 571 38.97 -15.08 -6.36
CA PRO A 571 39.73 -15.26 -7.60
C PRO A 571 40.31 -16.68 -7.77
N ASP A 572 40.37 -17.46 -6.70
CA ASP A 572 40.90 -18.84 -6.69
C ASP A 572 39.80 -19.91 -6.84
N HIS A 573 38.54 -19.50 -7.00
CA HIS A 573 37.43 -20.44 -7.08
C HIS A 573 37.51 -21.30 -8.35
N PRO A 574 37.28 -22.64 -8.30
CA PRO A 574 37.42 -23.53 -9.45
C PRO A 574 36.61 -23.13 -10.69
N TRP A 575 35.45 -22.47 -10.50
CA TRP A 575 34.63 -21.95 -11.60
C TRP A 575 35.34 -20.91 -12.47
N LEU A 576 36.30 -20.14 -11.96
CA LEU A 576 37.02 -19.16 -12.80
C LEU A 576 37.85 -19.86 -13.89
N ALA A 577 38.42 -21.03 -13.57
CA ALA A 577 39.16 -21.84 -14.52
C ALA A 577 38.24 -22.73 -15.37
N ALA A 578 37.23 -23.36 -14.77
CA ALA A 578 36.33 -24.29 -15.45
C ALA A 578 35.29 -23.60 -16.34
N HIS A 579 34.83 -22.41 -15.94
CA HIS A 579 33.74 -21.67 -16.58
C HIS A 579 34.08 -20.16 -16.68
N PRO A 580 35.16 -19.78 -17.40
CA PRO A 580 35.56 -18.37 -17.49
C PRO A 580 34.46 -17.48 -18.08
N GLY A 581 33.62 -18.02 -18.97
CA GLY A 581 32.49 -17.31 -19.58
C GLY A 581 31.36 -16.93 -18.61
N TRP A 582 31.38 -17.42 -17.37
CA TRP A 582 30.43 -17.01 -16.32
C TRP A 582 30.79 -15.69 -15.66
N PHE A 583 31.94 -15.08 -15.97
CA PHE A 583 32.44 -13.90 -15.29
C PHE A 583 32.75 -12.77 -16.26
N ALA A 584 32.57 -11.53 -15.78
CA ALA A 584 32.87 -10.34 -16.56
C ALA A 584 34.36 -9.99 -16.49
N TRP A 585 35.10 -10.41 -17.51
CA TRP A 585 36.52 -10.06 -17.70
C TRP A 585 36.65 -8.68 -18.33
N ARG A 586 37.60 -7.88 -17.83
CA ARG A 586 37.98 -6.60 -18.44
C ARG A 586 38.87 -6.84 -19.66
N PRO A 587 38.99 -5.85 -20.57
CA PRO A 587 39.84 -5.98 -21.76
C PRO A 587 41.31 -6.28 -21.48
N ASP A 588 41.81 -5.95 -20.28
CA ASP A 588 43.17 -6.22 -19.82
C ASP A 588 43.34 -7.61 -19.18
N GLY A 589 42.27 -8.43 -19.15
CA GLY A 589 42.26 -9.75 -18.53
C GLY A 589 42.06 -9.75 -17.01
N SER A 590 41.87 -8.58 -16.39
CA SER A 590 41.53 -8.51 -14.96
C SER A 590 40.03 -8.69 -14.70
N LEU A 591 39.67 -9.20 -13.52
CA LEU A 591 38.26 -9.33 -13.11
C LEU A 591 37.77 -8.04 -12.44
N ARG A 592 36.49 -7.72 -12.65
CA ARG A 592 35.83 -6.67 -11.87
C ARG A 592 35.41 -7.23 -10.52
N PHE A 593 36.07 -6.77 -9.46
CA PHE A 593 35.70 -7.12 -8.07
C PHE A 593 34.28 -6.66 -7.73
N ALA A 594 33.66 -7.36 -6.77
CA ALA A 594 32.33 -6.98 -6.30
C ALA A 594 32.36 -5.70 -5.46
N GLU A 595 31.30 -4.89 -5.57
CA GLU A 595 31.12 -3.66 -4.81
C GLU A 595 29.67 -3.53 -4.37
N ASN A 596 29.46 -3.02 -3.16
CA ASN A 596 28.17 -2.54 -2.67
C ASN A 596 28.39 -1.13 -2.10
N PRO A 597 28.38 -0.09 -2.95
CA PRO A 597 28.89 1.24 -2.59
C PRO A 597 28.32 1.76 -1.26
N PRO A 598 29.17 2.24 -0.33
CA PRO A 598 30.60 2.49 -0.48
C PRO A 598 31.54 1.28 -0.23
N LYS A 599 31.02 0.10 0.15
CA LYS A 599 31.82 -1.09 0.44
C LYS A 599 32.45 -1.68 -0.84
N ARG A 600 33.75 -2.01 -0.78
CA ARG A 600 34.50 -2.70 -1.85
C ARG A 600 35.00 -4.05 -1.36
N TYR A 601 34.90 -5.07 -2.20
CA TYR A 601 35.26 -6.44 -1.87
C TYR A 601 36.28 -6.97 -2.89
N GLN A 602 37.55 -6.59 -2.71
CA GLN A 602 38.67 -6.95 -3.59
C GLN A 602 39.00 -8.45 -3.58
N ASP A 603 38.49 -9.17 -2.57
CA ASP A 603 38.66 -10.60 -2.36
C ASP A 603 37.62 -11.45 -3.09
N ILE A 604 36.64 -10.84 -3.78
CA ILE A 604 35.56 -11.56 -4.47
C ILE A 604 35.18 -10.96 -5.83
N VAL A 605 34.62 -11.83 -6.67
CA VAL A 605 34.04 -11.54 -7.97
C VAL A 605 32.64 -12.16 -8.07
N ASN A 606 31.74 -11.51 -8.82
CA ASN A 606 30.39 -12.01 -9.03
C ASN A 606 30.27 -12.69 -10.39
N PRO A 607 29.56 -13.83 -10.49
CA PRO A 607 29.19 -14.37 -11.78
C PRO A 607 28.16 -13.47 -12.48
N ASP A 608 28.21 -13.43 -13.81
CA ASP A 608 27.27 -12.73 -14.68
C ASP A 608 26.13 -13.68 -15.07
N PHE A 609 24.94 -13.40 -14.53
CA PHE A 609 23.75 -14.24 -14.67
C PHE A 609 23.18 -14.32 -16.08
N TYR A 610 23.56 -13.39 -16.96
CA TYR A 610 23.05 -13.31 -18.33
C TYR A 610 24.18 -13.31 -19.36
N ALA A 611 25.41 -13.64 -18.97
CA ALA A 611 26.46 -13.91 -19.94
C ALA A 611 26.01 -15.06 -20.87
N PRO A 612 26.25 -14.98 -22.20
CA PRO A 612 25.81 -16.00 -23.14
C PRO A 612 26.23 -17.42 -22.76
N ASP A 613 27.45 -17.58 -22.26
CA ASP A 613 28.02 -18.88 -21.86
C ASP A 613 27.56 -19.34 -20.46
N ALA A 614 26.84 -18.49 -19.71
CA ALA A 614 26.34 -18.79 -18.38
C ALA A 614 24.93 -19.38 -18.37
N LEU A 615 24.15 -19.18 -19.43
CA LEU A 615 22.77 -19.65 -19.49
C LEU A 615 22.66 -20.99 -20.25
N PRO A 616 21.99 -22.01 -19.69
CA PRO A 616 21.32 -22.07 -18.39
C PRO A 616 22.25 -22.54 -17.23
N ASP A 617 23.48 -22.94 -17.53
CA ASP A 617 24.31 -23.78 -16.66
C ASP A 617 24.66 -23.16 -15.30
N LEU A 618 24.90 -21.84 -15.24
CA LEU A 618 25.14 -21.13 -13.98
C LEU A 618 23.92 -21.24 -13.06
N TRP A 619 22.71 -21.05 -13.59
CA TRP A 619 21.49 -21.11 -12.79
C TRP A 619 21.27 -22.53 -12.25
N LEU A 620 21.52 -23.55 -13.09
CA LEU A 620 21.46 -24.96 -12.69
C LEU A 620 22.51 -25.27 -11.61
N ALA A 621 23.77 -24.85 -11.78
CA ALA A 621 24.84 -25.09 -10.83
C ALA A 621 24.55 -24.46 -9.45
N LEU A 622 24.01 -23.24 -9.43
CA LEU A 622 23.63 -22.56 -8.19
C LEU A 622 22.48 -23.26 -7.46
N ARG A 623 21.46 -23.72 -8.20
CA ARG A 623 20.39 -24.54 -7.64
C ARG A 623 20.94 -25.88 -7.11
N ASP A 624 21.79 -26.54 -7.88
CA ASP A 624 22.32 -27.86 -7.53
C ASP A 624 23.23 -27.78 -6.30
N ALA A 625 23.93 -26.67 -6.08
CA ALA A 625 24.64 -26.41 -4.83
C ALA A 625 23.69 -26.35 -3.62
N VAL A 626 22.51 -25.71 -3.75
CA VAL A 626 21.47 -25.71 -2.70
C VAL A 626 20.97 -27.13 -2.46
N LEU A 627 20.62 -27.87 -3.52
CA LEU A 627 20.13 -29.25 -3.42
C LEU A 627 21.16 -30.19 -2.79
N PHE A 628 22.45 -30.03 -3.10
CA PHE A 628 23.53 -30.78 -2.47
C PHE A 628 23.54 -30.64 -0.94
N TRP A 629 23.35 -29.42 -0.43
CA TRP A 629 23.28 -29.20 1.02
C TRP A 629 21.95 -29.66 1.62
N VAL A 630 20.86 -29.62 0.85
CA VAL A 630 19.59 -30.25 1.24
C VAL A 630 19.77 -31.76 1.43
N ASP A 631 20.47 -32.44 0.52
CA ASP A 631 20.79 -33.86 0.65
C ASP A 631 21.74 -34.14 1.83
N ALA A 632 22.58 -33.16 2.22
CA ALA A 632 23.39 -33.21 3.43
C ALA A 632 22.63 -32.89 4.73
N GLY A 633 21.32 -32.62 4.67
CA GLY A 633 20.44 -32.43 5.82
C GLY A 633 20.13 -30.98 6.20
N VAL A 634 20.60 -30.00 5.43
CA VAL A 634 20.29 -28.58 5.62
C VAL A 634 18.87 -28.29 5.11
N ARG A 635 18.10 -27.49 5.84
CA ARG A 635 16.72 -27.09 5.45
C ARG A 635 16.50 -25.59 5.47
N ILE A 636 17.53 -24.82 5.78
CA ILE A 636 17.46 -23.37 5.92
C ILE A 636 18.67 -22.75 5.24
N PHE A 637 18.42 -21.79 4.37
CA PHE A 637 19.48 -21.02 3.70
C PHE A 637 19.29 -19.53 3.99
N ARG A 638 20.31 -18.92 4.61
CA ARG A 638 20.42 -17.46 4.68
C ARG A 638 21.10 -17.02 3.40
N VAL A 639 20.37 -16.34 2.53
CA VAL A 639 20.88 -15.92 1.23
C VAL A 639 21.48 -14.53 1.36
N ASP A 640 22.76 -14.43 1.02
CA ASP A 640 23.53 -13.18 1.08
C ASP A 640 23.16 -12.23 -0.06
N ASN A 641 22.85 -10.97 0.29
CA ASN A 641 22.62 -9.88 -0.65
C ASN A 641 21.79 -10.24 -1.91
N PRO A 642 20.61 -10.91 -1.79
CA PRO A 642 19.86 -11.40 -2.94
C PRO A 642 19.36 -10.28 -3.85
N HIS A 643 19.26 -9.06 -3.33
CA HIS A 643 18.90 -7.85 -4.08
C HIS A 643 19.93 -7.45 -5.16
N THR A 644 21.13 -8.04 -5.14
CA THR A 644 22.18 -7.84 -6.17
C THR A 644 22.10 -8.87 -7.31
N LYS A 645 21.20 -9.86 -7.21
CA LYS A 645 21.03 -10.95 -8.18
C LYS A 645 19.64 -10.87 -8.85
N PRO A 646 19.44 -11.44 -10.05
CA PRO A 646 18.19 -11.26 -10.79
C PRO A 646 16.96 -11.84 -10.10
N LEU A 647 15.86 -11.09 -10.07
CA LEU A 647 14.57 -11.56 -9.53
C LEU A 647 14.01 -12.82 -10.22
N PRO A 648 14.10 -12.98 -11.56
CA PRO A 648 13.62 -14.21 -12.21
C PRO A 648 14.38 -15.46 -11.79
N PHE A 649 15.69 -15.34 -11.55
CA PHE A 649 16.50 -16.44 -11.02
C PHE A 649 15.99 -16.89 -9.65
N TRP A 650 15.76 -15.95 -8.73
CA TRP A 650 15.22 -16.29 -7.40
C TRP A 650 13.84 -16.92 -7.46
N ALA A 651 12.94 -16.38 -8.30
CA ALA A 651 11.60 -16.92 -8.47
C ALA A 651 11.67 -18.38 -8.96
N TRP A 652 12.49 -18.66 -9.98
CA TRP A 652 12.66 -20.01 -10.52
C TRP A 652 13.35 -20.95 -9.53
N MET A 653 14.49 -20.57 -8.96
CA MET A 653 15.29 -21.45 -8.10
C MET A 653 14.53 -21.84 -6.84
N ILE A 654 13.86 -20.88 -6.19
CA ILE A 654 13.11 -21.15 -4.95
C ILE A 654 11.90 -22.04 -5.25
N ASP A 655 11.17 -21.78 -6.34
CA ASP A 655 10.02 -22.61 -6.74
C ASP A 655 10.46 -24.04 -7.09
N ASP A 656 11.56 -24.19 -7.81
CA ASP A 656 12.12 -25.50 -8.20
C ASP A 656 12.65 -26.29 -6.99
N VAL A 657 13.34 -25.64 -6.04
CA VAL A 657 13.79 -26.30 -4.79
C VAL A 657 12.60 -26.67 -3.91
N ARG A 658 11.64 -25.75 -3.68
CA ARG A 658 10.47 -26.02 -2.81
C ARG A 658 9.44 -26.95 -3.46
N GLY A 659 9.42 -27.08 -4.79
CA GLY A 659 8.66 -28.10 -5.50
C GLY A 659 9.14 -29.52 -5.19
N ARG A 660 10.44 -29.69 -4.89
CA ARG A 660 11.03 -30.99 -4.47
C ARG A 660 11.07 -31.15 -2.95
N HIS A 661 11.38 -30.07 -2.24
CA HIS A 661 11.56 -30.02 -0.78
C HIS A 661 10.77 -28.85 -0.18
N PRO A 662 9.44 -28.98 -0.03
CA PRO A 662 8.56 -27.86 0.39
C PRO A 662 8.83 -27.37 1.82
N ASP A 663 9.64 -28.10 2.59
CA ASP A 663 10.11 -27.75 3.93
C ASP A 663 11.33 -26.81 3.94
N VAL A 664 11.99 -26.56 2.80
CA VAL A 664 13.14 -25.64 2.74
C VAL A 664 12.72 -24.19 2.96
N VAL A 665 13.48 -23.48 3.81
CA VAL A 665 13.26 -22.08 4.18
C VAL A 665 14.39 -21.21 3.63
N PHE A 666 14.03 -20.12 2.95
CA PHE A 666 14.99 -19.11 2.48
C PHE A 666 14.82 -17.80 3.24
N LEU A 667 15.89 -17.32 3.86
CA LEU A 667 15.98 -16.01 4.51
C LEU A 667 16.69 -15.03 3.58
N SER A 668 16.02 -13.94 3.22
CA SER A 668 16.61 -12.87 2.39
C SER A 668 17.37 -11.85 3.24
N GLU A 669 18.69 -11.77 3.09
CA GLU A 669 19.48 -10.68 3.66
C GLU A 669 19.51 -9.46 2.72
N ALA A 670 18.42 -8.69 2.72
CA ALA A 670 18.28 -7.55 1.82
C ALA A 670 18.08 -6.24 2.60
N PHE A 671 19.18 -5.59 2.97
CA PHE A 671 19.16 -4.22 3.48
C PHE A 671 19.17 -3.22 2.32
N THR A 672 18.01 -3.06 1.68
CA THR A 672 17.82 -2.19 0.49
C THR A 672 16.50 -1.45 0.60
N ARG A 673 16.05 -0.72 -0.43
CA ARG A 673 14.76 0.02 -0.41
C ARG A 673 13.55 -0.93 -0.23
N PRO A 674 12.44 -0.47 0.40
CA PRO A 674 11.31 -1.34 0.75
C PRO A 674 10.70 -2.09 -0.44
N GLY A 675 10.55 -1.43 -1.59
CA GLY A 675 9.98 -2.05 -2.79
C GLY A 675 10.76 -3.29 -3.26
N MET A 676 12.09 -3.30 -3.13
CA MET A 676 12.91 -4.47 -3.48
C MET A 676 12.83 -5.56 -2.41
N MET A 677 12.83 -5.20 -1.11
CA MET A 677 12.64 -6.16 -0.02
C MET A 677 11.31 -6.91 -0.14
N TYR A 678 10.22 -6.17 -0.38
CA TYR A 678 8.89 -6.76 -0.59
C TYR A 678 8.82 -7.58 -1.87
N ARG A 679 9.52 -7.16 -2.92
CA ARG A 679 9.60 -7.95 -4.15
C ARG A 679 10.28 -9.30 -3.93
N LEU A 680 11.38 -9.35 -3.16
CA LEU A 680 12.06 -10.59 -2.82
C LEU A 680 11.15 -11.53 -2.01
N ALA A 681 10.44 -11.00 -1.01
CA ALA A 681 9.45 -11.79 -0.28
C ALA A 681 8.34 -12.35 -1.21
N LYS A 682 7.82 -11.54 -2.14
CA LYS A 682 6.79 -11.96 -3.11
C LYS A 682 7.25 -13.06 -4.06
N VAL A 683 8.52 -13.06 -4.50
CA VAL A 683 9.01 -14.07 -5.46
C VAL A 683 9.32 -15.44 -4.82
N GLY A 684 9.33 -15.55 -3.49
CA GLY A 684 9.39 -16.86 -2.83
C GLY A 684 10.14 -16.92 -1.50
N PHE A 685 10.90 -15.89 -1.12
CA PHE A 685 11.68 -15.90 0.12
C PHE A 685 10.80 -16.05 1.37
N SER A 686 10.99 -17.11 2.15
CA SER A 686 10.20 -17.44 3.34
C SER A 686 10.25 -16.36 4.42
N GLN A 687 11.43 -15.78 4.61
CA GLN A 687 11.75 -14.77 5.63
C GLN A 687 12.58 -13.62 5.04
N SER A 688 12.59 -12.49 5.74
CA SER A 688 13.37 -11.32 5.36
C SER A 688 14.04 -10.67 6.58
N TYR A 689 15.32 -10.32 6.43
CA TYR A 689 15.93 -9.30 7.29
C TYR A 689 15.17 -7.97 7.14
N THR A 690 15.35 -7.08 8.10
CA THR A 690 14.49 -5.91 8.29
C THR A 690 15.28 -4.69 8.70
N TYR A 691 14.60 -3.54 8.81
CA TYR A 691 15.24 -2.34 9.34
C TYR A 691 15.28 -2.27 10.87
N PHE A 692 15.03 -3.39 11.57
CA PHE A 692 14.92 -3.41 13.03
C PHE A 692 16.10 -2.73 13.73
N THR A 693 17.34 -2.95 13.26
CA THR A 693 18.56 -2.37 13.83
C THR A 693 18.63 -0.85 13.72
N TRP A 694 17.89 -0.23 12.80
CA TRP A 694 17.80 1.23 12.62
C TRP A 694 16.43 1.78 13.01
N ARG A 695 15.72 1.08 13.91
CA ARG A 695 14.53 1.59 14.62
C ARG A 695 14.89 1.64 16.09
N GLU A 696 14.85 2.82 16.69
CA GLU A 696 15.36 3.07 18.04
C GLU A 696 14.27 3.61 18.97
N SER A 697 13.42 4.51 18.48
CA SER A 697 12.37 5.16 19.26
C SER A 697 11.04 4.42 19.26
N LYS A 698 10.20 4.69 20.27
CA LYS A 698 8.81 4.23 20.36
C LYS A 698 8.02 4.49 19.07
N ARG A 699 8.13 5.71 18.51
CA ARG A 699 7.43 6.10 17.28
C ARG A 699 7.88 5.28 16.08
N GLU A 700 9.19 5.13 15.88
CA GLU A 700 9.76 4.35 14.78
C GLU A 700 9.32 2.88 14.81
N PHE A 701 9.23 2.28 16.00
CA PHE A 701 8.69 0.93 16.15
C PHE A 701 7.20 0.85 15.84
N ILE A 702 6.40 1.80 16.34
CA ILE A 702 4.96 1.86 16.03
C ILE A 702 4.75 1.97 14.53
N ASP A 703 5.43 2.90 13.87
CA ASP A 703 5.26 3.15 12.43
C ASP A 703 5.67 1.92 11.61
N TYR A 704 6.84 1.34 11.92
CA TYR A 704 7.36 0.20 11.17
C TYR A 704 6.51 -1.07 11.36
N LEU A 705 6.09 -1.39 12.57
CA LEU A 705 5.27 -2.57 12.81
C LEU A 705 3.83 -2.37 12.32
N THR A 706 3.30 -1.14 12.32
CA THR A 706 2.00 -0.84 11.71
C THR A 706 2.04 -1.13 10.21
N GLU A 707 3.11 -0.73 9.50
CA GLU A 707 3.31 -1.05 8.08
C GLU A 707 3.29 -2.58 7.84
N LEU A 708 4.04 -3.34 8.64
CA LEU A 708 4.19 -4.79 8.46
C LEU A 708 2.93 -5.59 8.84
N THR A 709 2.13 -5.11 9.80
CA THR A 709 1.00 -5.87 10.38
C THR A 709 -0.37 -5.48 9.82
N THR A 710 -0.55 -4.23 9.42
CA THR A 710 -1.83 -3.71 8.92
C THR A 710 -1.84 -3.52 7.40
N GLY A 711 -0.67 -3.29 6.80
CA GLY A 711 -0.52 -3.09 5.37
C GLY A 711 -0.54 -4.39 4.55
N PRO A 712 -0.39 -4.29 3.20
CA PRO A 712 -0.36 -5.45 2.31
C PRO A 712 0.76 -6.45 2.63
N ALA A 713 1.85 -6.00 3.26
CA ALA A 713 3.01 -6.81 3.62
C ALA A 713 2.65 -8.00 4.52
N ARG A 714 1.60 -7.90 5.35
CA ARG A 714 1.16 -8.97 6.26
C ARG A 714 0.87 -10.30 5.55
N GLU A 715 0.53 -10.26 4.26
CA GLU A 715 0.15 -11.45 3.50
C GLU A 715 1.35 -12.20 2.93
N PHE A 716 2.54 -11.60 2.84
CA PHE A 716 3.69 -12.21 2.15
C PHE A 716 5.06 -11.95 2.81
N PHE A 717 5.19 -10.97 3.70
CA PHE A 717 6.45 -10.60 4.32
C PHE A 717 6.55 -11.17 5.73
N ARG A 718 7.59 -11.93 6.04
CA ARG A 718 7.84 -12.45 7.40
C ARG A 718 9.17 -11.90 7.92
N PRO A 719 9.13 -11.00 8.93
CA PRO A 719 10.34 -10.39 9.45
C PRO A 719 11.15 -11.37 10.30
N ASN A 720 12.46 -11.38 10.11
CA ASN A 720 13.43 -11.97 11.02
C ASN A 720 14.25 -10.84 11.68
N PHE A 721 14.00 -10.57 12.95
CA PHE A 721 14.63 -9.47 13.70
C PHE A 721 15.94 -9.90 14.32
N PHE A 722 17.04 -9.76 13.57
CA PHE A 722 18.38 -9.87 14.14
C PHE A 722 18.73 -8.60 14.94
N VAL A 723 19.20 -8.78 16.17
CA VAL A 723 19.61 -7.65 17.06
C VAL A 723 20.98 -7.06 16.69
N ASN A 724 21.83 -7.88 16.07
CA ASN A 724 23.13 -7.56 15.49
C ASN A 724 23.46 -8.58 14.41
N THR A 725 24.44 -8.28 13.56
CA THR A 725 25.01 -9.22 12.58
C THR A 725 26.53 -8.98 12.51
N PRO A 726 27.33 -9.86 11.90
CA PRO A 726 28.77 -9.62 11.75
C PRO A 726 29.12 -8.32 11.00
N ASP A 727 28.20 -7.80 10.20
CA ASP A 727 28.32 -6.55 9.42
C ASP A 727 27.66 -5.34 10.08
N ILE A 728 26.83 -5.55 11.11
CA ILE A 728 26.04 -4.52 11.77
C ILE A 728 26.22 -4.66 13.29
N ASN A 729 27.10 -3.80 13.82
CA ASN A 729 27.24 -3.39 15.20
C ASN A 729 26.45 -2.06 15.39
N PRO A 730 25.15 -2.12 15.74
CA PRO A 730 24.28 -0.95 15.73
C PRO A 730 24.81 0.17 16.63
N ARG A 731 24.70 1.43 16.18
CA ARG A 731 25.30 2.58 16.86
C ARG A 731 24.82 2.73 18.31
N HIS A 732 23.53 2.48 18.57
CA HIS A 732 22.96 2.54 19.92
C HIS A 732 23.45 1.41 20.85
N LEU A 733 24.14 0.39 20.34
CA LEU A 733 24.77 -0.66 21.15
C LEU A 733 26.26 -0.41 21.40
N GLN A 734 26.91 0.47 20.63
CA GLN A 734 28.34 0.74 20.74
C GLN A 734 28.66 1.35 22.11
N ASN A 735 29.42 0.62 22.93
CA ASN A 735 29.75 1.00 24.31
C ASN A 735 28.52 1.20 25.22
N ALA A 736 27.37 0.61 24.86
CA ALA A 736 26.14 0.70 25.63
C ALA A 736 26.19 -0.21 26.88
N PRO A 737 25.40 0.09 27.92
CA PRO A 737 25.33 -0.76 29.10
C PRO A 737 24.64 -2.09 28.75
N ARG A 738 24.87 -3.13 29.56
CA ARG A 738 24.22 -4.45 29.45
C ARG A 738 22.71 -4.34 29.20
N THR A 739 22.05 -3.40 29.87
CA THR A 739 20.61 -3.19 29.76
C THR A 739 20.15 -2.88 28.33
N GLN A 740 20.94 -2.16 27.54
CA GLN A 740 20.57 -1.88 26.14
C GLN A 740 20.49 -3.17 25.31
N PHE A 741 21.39 -4.13 25.54
CA PHE A 741 21.33 -5.45 24.90
C PHE A 741 20.08 -6.22 25.31
N VAL A 742 19.69 -6.13 26.59
CA VAL A 742 18.44 -6.73 27.09
C VAL A 742 17.21 -6.08 26.44
N ILE A 743 17.17 -4.75 26.33
CA ILE A 743 16.08 -4.01 25.67
C ILE A 743 15.94 -4.46 24.21
N ARG A 744 17.05 -4.52 23.46
CA ARG A 744 17.03 -4.94 22.05
C ARG A 744 16.62 -6.40 21.88
N ALA A 745 17.08 -7.29 22.76
CA ALA A 745 16.63 -8.68 22.76
C ALA A 745 15.13 -8.80 23.05
N ALA A 746 14.62 -8.08 24.06
CA ALA A 746 13.20 -8.09 24.40
C ALA A 746 12.33 -7.57 23.25
N LEU A 747 12.71 -6.45 22.61
CA LEU A 747 12.02 -5.90 21.45
C LEU A 747 11.98 -6.91 20.29
N ALA A 748 13.12 -7.49 19.92
CA ALA A 748 13.20 -8.46 18.83
C ALA A 748 12.36 -9.72 19.12
N ALA A 749 12.50 -10.26 20.33
CA ALA A 749 11.86 -11.48 20.79
C ALA A 749 10.33 -11.36 20.92
N THR A 750 9.80 -10.16 21.14
CA THR A 750 8.35 -9.98 21.41
C THR A 750 7.60 -9.36 20.22
N LEU A 751 8.25 -8.56 19.38
CA LEU A 751 7.62 -7.92 18.22
C LEU A 751 7.56 -8.82 16.97
N ALA A 752 8.50 -9.76 16.79
CA ALA A 752 8.53 -10.63 15.62
C ALA A 752 8.39 -12.13 15.93
N GLY A 753 7.79 -12.87 15.01
CA GLY A 753 7.73 -14.33 15.09
C GLY A 753 9.12 -14.97 14.95
N SER A 754 10.02 -14.38 14.16
CA SER A 754 11.40 -14.85 14.04
C SER A 754 12.38 -13.76 14.48
N TRP A 755 13.39 -14.14 15.25
CA TRP A 755 14.44 -13.23 15.73
C TRP A 755 15.77 -13.96 15.85
N GLY A 756 16.87 -13.20 15.89
CA GLY A 756 18.20 -13.77 16.00
C GLY A 756 19.22 -12.86 16.65
N LEU A 757 20.37 -13.44 16.99
CA LEU A 757 21.56 -12.70 17.41
C LEU A 757 22.83 -13.39 16.91
N TYR A 758 23.87 -12.60 16.75
CA TYR A 758 25.21 -13.05 16.42
C TYR A 758 26.07 -13.16 17.68
N SER A 759 26.79 -14.28 17.80
CA SER A 759 27.62 -14.65 18.95
C SER A 759 28.53 -13.52 19.40
N GLY A 760 28.54 -13.23 20.70
CA GLY A 760 29.22 -12.08 21.29
C GLY A 760 28.24 -11.00 21.78
N PHE A 761 27.04 -10.94 21.21
CA PHE A 761 25.95 -10.09 21.72
C PHE A 761 25.63 -10.40 23.19
N GLU A 762 25.67 -11.68 23.57
CA GLU A 762 25.38 -12.10 24.94
C GLU A 762 26.38 -11.51 25.93
N LEU A 763 27.63 -11.33 25.49
CA LEU A 763 28.74 -10.81 26.28
C LEU A 763 28.80 -9.27 26.27
N GLY A 764 27.93 -8.60 25.51
CA GLY A 764 27.96 -7.15 25.32
C GLY A 764 29.09 -6.66 24.40
N GLU A 765 29.63 -7.53 23.53
CA GLU A 765 30.66 -7.14 22.56
C GLU A 765 30.08 -6.08 21.61
N SER A 766 30.68 -4.89 21.60
CA SER A 766 30.18 -3.74 20.82
C SER A 766 31.23 -2.70 20.45
N ALA A 767 32.52 -2.99 20.70
CA ALA A 767 33.60 -2.09 20.31
C ALA A 767 33.56 -1.87 18.78
N PRO A 768 33.40 -0.62 18.30
CA PRO A 768 33.28 -0.34 16.88
C PRO A 768 34.63 -0.10 16.22
N LEU A 769 34.73 -0.40 14.93
CA LEU A 769 35.72 0.23 14.07
C LEU A 769 35.38 1.73 13.97
N PRO A 770 36.35 2.66 14.03
CA PRO A 770 36.07 4.10 14.05
C PRO A 770 35.13 4.55 12.91
N ASP A 771 34.15 5.39 13.25
CA ASP A 771 33.11 5.94 12.37
C ASP A 771 32.31 4.89 11.56
N SER A 772 32.23 3.66 12.06
CA SER A 772 31.62 2.52 11.37
C SER A 772 30.54 1.81 12.20
N GLU A 773 29.69 1.05 11.51
CA GLU A 773 28.83 0.02 12.12
C GLU A 773 29.51 -1.36 12.07
N GLU A 774 30.79 -1.44 11.70
CA GLU A 774 31.56 -2.68 11.77
C GLU A 774 32.15 -2.87 13.17
N TYR A 775 32.30 -4.13 13.60
CA TYR A 775 33.02 -4.46 14.83
C TYR A 775 34.52 -4.18 14.69
N ALA A 776 35.13 -3.63 15.73
CA ALA A 776 36.58 -3.67 15.87
C ALA A 776 37.03 -5.13 16.03
N ASN A 777 38.13 -5.50 15.39
CA ASN A 777 38.67 -6.85 15.45
C ASN A 777 37.61 -7.90 15.03
N ALA A 778 36.89 -7.59 13.94
CA ALA A 778 35.75 -8.37 13.50
C ALA A 778 36.12 -9.84 13.23
N GLU A 779 35.32 -10.77 13.77
CA GLU A 779 35.45 -12.22 13.58
C GLU A 779 35.41 -12.65 12.11
N LYS A 780 34.88 -11.80 11.21
CA LYS A 780 34.97 -11.98 9.76
C LYS A 780 36.41 -12.08 9.24
N TYR A 781 37.40 -11.50 9.93
CA TYR A 781 38.79 -11.45 9.44
C TYR A 781 39.80 -12.08 10.41
N GLU A 782 39.38 -12.54 11.57
CA GLU A 782 40.25 -13.22 12.55
C GLU A 782 39.48 -14.27 13.37
N LEU A 783 40.22 -15.15 14.05
CA LEU A 783 39.65 -16.08 15.02
C LEU A 783 39.30 -15.35 16.32
N ARG A 784 38.13 -15.64 16.89
CA ARG A 784 37.62 -14.94 18.07
C ARG A 784 37.28 -15.90 19.20
N ALA A 785 38.25 -16.12 20.09
CA ALA A 785 38.02 -16.85 21.34
C ALA A 785 37.18 -16.02 22.32
N ARG A 786 36.18 -16.66 22.93
CA ARG A 786 35.28 -16.02 23.89
C ARG A 786 35.31 -16.77 25.22
N ASP A 787 35.43 -16.02 26.31
CA ASP A 787 35.30 -16.57 27.66
C ASP A 787 33.83 -16.53 28.10
N TRP A 788 33.17 -17.67 27.96
CA TRP A 788 31.76 -17.86 28.32
C TRP A 788 31.51 -17.94 29.82
N SER A 789 32.55 -18.00 30.66
CA SER A 789 32.42 -18.02 32.13
C SER A 789 32.18 -16.64 32.75
N LYS A 790 32.31 -15.55 31.96
CA LYS A 790 32.13 -14.17 32.43
C LYS A 790 30.73 -13.95 33.02
N ALA A 791 30.66 -13.65 34.32
CA ALA A 791 29.43 -13.58 35.11
C ALA A 791 28.33 -12.59 34.63
N ALA A 792 28.61 -11.67 33.71
CA ALA A 792 27.71 -10.57 33.35
C ALA A 792 26.96 -10.74 32.01
N HIS A 793 27.05 -11.89 31.34
CA HIS A 793 26.41 -12.09 30.03
C HIS A 793 24.88 -12.26 30.13
N ILE A 794 24.14 -11.95 29.06
CA ILE A 794 22.65 -11.94 29.05
C ILE A 794 22.01 -13.28 28.64
N GLY A 795 22.75 -14.39 28.66
CA GLY A 795 22.28 -15.68 28.15
C GLY A 795 21.03 -16.22 28.87
N ALA A 796 20.97 -16.05 30.20
CA ALA A 796 19.79 -16.41 30.98
C ALA A 796 18.55 -15.58 30.61
N GLU A 797 18.76 -14.33 30.19
CA GLU A 797 17.70 -13.42 29.77
C GLU A 797 17.17 -13.80 28.39
N VAL A 798 18.06 -14.13 27.46
CA VAL A 798 17.71 -14.73 26.16
C VAL A 798 16.91 -16.01 26.35
N ALA A 799 17.33 -16.89 27.27
CA ALA A 799 16.59 -18.10 27.62
C ALA A 799 15.18 -17.79 28.16
N ARG A 800 15.04 -16.77 29.01
CA ARG A 800 13.75 -16.31 29.54
C ARG A 800 12.82 -15.83 28.42
N LEU A 801 13.32 -15.01 27.51
CA LEU A 801 12.55 -14.50 26.35
C LEU A 801 12.12 -15.63 25.42
N ASN A 802 13.01 -16.58 25.10
CA ASN A 802 12.68 -17.73 24.26
C ASN A 802 11.67 -18.68 24.93
N ARG A 803 11.74 -18.86 26.26
CA ARG A 803 10.69 -19.59 26.99
C ARG A 803 9.33 -18.88 26.91
N ALA A 804 9.27 -17.57 27.09
CA ALA A 804 8.04 -16.79 26.92
C ALA A 804 7.44 -16.98 25.53
N ARG A 805 8.26 -16.83 24.48
CA ARG A 805 7.85 -17.03 23.08
C ARG A 805 7.25 -18.40 22.82
N ARG A 806 7.86 -19.46 23.38
CA ARG A 806 7.36 -20.84 23.25
C ARG A 806 6.06 -21.06 24.02
N ALA A 807 5.90 -20.46 25.20
CA ALA A 807 4.72 -20.58 26.04
C ALA A 807 3.50 -19.80 25.50
N HIS A 808 3.69 -18.76 24.70
CA HIS A 808 2.64 -17.87 24.22
C HIS A 808 2.55 -17.87 22.68
N PRO A 809 1.58 -18.58 22.07
CA PRO A 809 1.35 -18.56 20.62
C PRO A 809 1.24 -17.16 20.00
N ALA A 810 0.72 -16.17 20.74
CA ALA A 810 0.67 -14.78 20.28
C ALA A 810 2.05 -14.14 20.02
N LEU A 811 3.12 -14.64 20.65
CA LEU A 811 4.49 -14.19 20.39
C LEU A 811 5.15 -14.89 19.19
N GLN A 812 4.48 -15.86 18.57
CA GLN A 812 5.06 -16.71 17.51
C GLN A 812 4.84 -16.16 16.10
N THR A 813 4.28 -14.96 15.98
CA THR A 813 4.09 -14.23 14.74
C THR A 813 4.33 -12.75 14.99
N HIS A 814 4.54 -11.95 13.93
CA HIS A 814 4.53 -10.49 14.06
C HIS A 814 3.10 -9.90 13.99
N LEU A 815 2.13 -10.71 13.55
CA LEU A 815 0.72 -10.33 13.41
C LEU A 815 -0.01 -10.34 14.77
N GLY A 816 -1.25 -9.85 14.79
CA GLY A 816 -2.09 -9.80 15.99
C GLY A 816 -1.60 -8.78 17.03
N LEU A 817 -0.91 -7.73 16.57
CA LEU A 817 -0.29 -6.69 17.38
C LEU A 817 -1.18 -5.44 17.43
N THR A 818 -1.41 -4.92 18.63
CA THR A 818 -2.07 -3.63 18.87
C THR A 818 -1.24 -2.82 19.85
N PHE A 819 -0.84 -1.61 19.50
CA PHE A 819 -0.14 -0.71 20.42
C PHE A 819 -1.12 -0.08 21.42
N ALA A 820 -0.75 -0.09 22.70
CA ALA A 820 -1.50 0.60 23.74
C ALA A 820 -1.00 2.04 23.85
N ASP A 821 -1.93 2.98 24.11
CA ASP A 821 -1.55 4.36 24.37
C ASP A 821 -0.88 4.44 25.74
N ALA A 822 0.33 5.01 25.80
CA ALA A 822 1.14 5.11 27.00
C ALA A 822 1.70 6.52 27.13
N ASP A 823 1.56 7.13 28.31
CA ASP A 823 1.87 8.55 28.58
C ASP A 823 3.37 8.88 28.66
N ASN A 824 4.25 7.87 28.56
CA ASN A 824 5.69 8.03 28.50
C ASN A 824 6.23 7.66 27.11
N ASP A 825 6.93 8.59 26.47
CA ASP A 825 7.49 8.42 25.12
C ASP A 825 8.67 7.42 25.06
N THR A 826 9.26 7.08 26.20
CA THR A 826 10.32 6.07 26.31
C THR A 826 9.78 4.67 26.63
N VAL A 827 8.48 4.53 26.92
CA VAL A 827 7.86 3.23 27.22
C VAL A 827 6.95 2.82 26.08
N LEU A 828 7.31 1.72 25.42
CA LEU A 828 6.50 1.08 24.39
C LEU A 828 5.64 0.00 25.05
N VAL A 829 4.31 0.11 24.90
CA VAL A 829 3.37 -0.90 25.40
C VAL A 829 2.53 -1.43 24.24
N PHE A 830 2.37 -2.75 24.17
CA PHE A 830 1.56 -3.39 23.15
C PHE A 830 0.93 -4.69 23.62
N VAL A 831 -0.18 -5.03 22.98
CA VAL A 831 -0.92 -6.28 23.15
C VAL A 831 -0.65 -7.17 21.94
N LYS A 832 -0.39 -8.46 22.19
CA LYS A 832 -0.42 -9.49 21.15
C LYS A 832 -1.45 -10.54 21.47
N ALA A 833 -2.28 -10.87 20.50
CA ALA A 833 -3.34 -11.86 20.63
C ALA A 833 -3.35 -12.84 19.44
N THR A 834 -3.66 -14.09 19.73
CA THR A 834 -4.09 -15.03 18.70
C THR A 834 -5.48 -14.63 18.17
N PRO A 835 -5.86 -15.02 16.94
CA PRO A 835 -7.20 -14.74 16.42
C PRO A 835 -8.35 -15.25 17.31
N ALA A 836 -8.11 -16.35 18.03
CA ALA A 836 -9.07 -16.95 18.97
C ALA A 836 -9.06 -16.31 20.38
N PHE A 837 -8.15 -15.36 20.66
CA PHE A 837 -7.95 -14.76 21.98
C PHE A 837 -7.68 -15.77 23.11
N ASP A 838 -7.22 -16.99 22.78
CA ASP A 838 -6.82 -18.04 23.73
C ASP A 838 -5.39 -17.85 24.28
N SER A 839 -4.59 -17.01 23.61
CA SER A 839 -3.30 -16.51 24.07
C SER A 839 -3.27 -15.00 23.87
N VAL A 840 -3.32 -14.25 24.97
CA VAL A 840 -3.17 -12.79 24.98
C VAL A 840 -2.03 -12.41 25.91
N VAL A 841 -1.13 -11.58 25.41
CA VAL A 841 0.03 -11.06 26.15
C VAL A 841 0.11 -9.55 26.02
N VAL A 842 0.36 -8.87 27.12
CA VAL A 842 0.73 -7.45 27.16
C VAL A 842 2.21 -7.38 27.44
N VAL A 843 2.91 -6.53 26.68
CA VAL A 843 4.34 -6.32 26.81
C VAL A 843 4.59 -4.82 26.98
N ALA A 844 5.35 -4.45 28.01
CA ALA A 844 5.85 -3.10 28.21
C ALA A 844 7.38 -3.11 28.20
N ILE A 845 8.01 -2.23 27.42
CA ILE A 845 9.48 -2.14 27.30
C ILE A 845 9.91 -0.67 27.39
N SER A 846 10.88 -0.38 28.26
CA SER A 846 11.58 0.90 28.28
C SER A 846 12.65 0.93 27.20
N THR A 847 12.72 2.01 26.43
CA THR A 847 13.82 2.29 25.48
C THR A 847 14.96 3.10 26.12
N ASP A 848 14.83 3.51 27.39
CA ASP A 848 15.90 4.15 28.16
C ASP A 848 16.70 3.08 28.92
N PRO A 849 17.99 2.86 28.58
CA PRO A 849 18.82 1.87 29.25
C PRO A 849 19.46 2.37 30.57
N TRP A 850 19.24 3.63 30.96
CA TRP A 850 19.96 4.28 32.05
C TRP A 850 19.08 4.58 33.27
N HIS A 851 17.84 5.02 33.06
CA HIS A 851 16.98 5.47 34.16
C HIS A 851 15.72 4.61 34.34
N PRO A 852 15.25 4.43 35.58
CA PRO A 852 13.92 3.87 35.83
C PRO A 852 12.84 4.68 35.12
N GLN A 853 11.92 3.98 34.45
CA GLN A 853 10.81 4.58 33.71
C GLN A 853 9.48 4.10 34.28
N VAL A 854 8.50 5.00 34.32
CA VAL A 854 7.11 4.70 34.70
C VAL A 854 6.17 5.14 33.60
N ALA A 855 5.06 4.43 33.43
CA ALA A 855 4.03 4.82 32.46
C ALA A 855 2.63 4.41 32.94
N ASN A 856 1.64 5.27 32.72
CA ASN A 856 0.25 4.82 32.63
C ASN A 856 -0.04 4.44 31.18
N PHE A 857 -0.78 3.36 30.98
CA PHE A 857 -1.21 2.96 29.64
C PHE A 857 -2.67 2.53 29.61
N THR A 858 -3.29 2.64 28.43
CA THR A 858 -4.70 2.36 28.21
C THR A 858 -4.86 1.17 27.28
N LEU A 859 -5.56 0.14 27.76
CA LEU A 859 -5.96 -1.02 26.96
C LEU A 859 -7.25 -0.70 26.18
N ASP A 860 -7.28 -1.07 24.90
CA ASP A 860 -8.41 -0.77 24.00
C ASP A 860 -9.61 -1.70 24.25
N ALA A 861 -10.83 -1.18 24.06
CA ALA A 861 -12.08 -1.92 24.21
C ALA A 861 -12.18 -3.19 23.32
N SER A 862 -11.42 -3.24 22.21
CA SER A 862 -11.30 -4.44 21.38
C SER A 862 -10.75 -5.64 22.13
N LEU A 863 -9.95 -5.45 23.17
CA LEU A 863 -9.43 -6.53 24.00
C LEU A 863 -10.56 -7.29 24.69
N TRP A 864 -11.46 -6.58 25.37
CA TRP A 864 -12.64 -7.17 26.02
C TRP A 864 -13.59 -7.81 25.01
N ARG A 865 -13.81 -7.14 23.87
CA ARG A 865 -14.61 -7.72 22.77
C ARG A 865 -14.02 -9.04 22.28
N GLY A 866 -12.69 -9.12 22.14
CA GLY A 866 -11.99 -10.35 21.75
C GLY A 866 -12.16 -11.48 22.75
N PHE A 867 -12.18 -11.18 24.06
CA PHE A 867 -12.51 -12.15 25.10
C PHE A 867 -14.01 -12.45 25.23
N GLY A 868 -14.89 -11.73 24.52
CA GLY A 868 -16.34 -11.83 24.71
C GLY A 868 -16.81 -11.34 26.08
N LEU A 869 -16.17 -10.32 26.63
CA LEU A 869 -16.49 -9.70 27.91
C LEU A 869 -17.20 -8.35 27.72
N VAL A 870 -17.94 -7.93 28.75
CA VAL A 870 -18.38 -6.54 28.86
C VAL A 870 -17.13 -5.65 28.99
N ASP A 871 -17.20 -4.46 28.41
CA ASP A 871 -16.08 -3.53 28.37
C ASP A 871 -15.65 -3.11 29.79
N GLY A 872 -14.34 -3.15 30.05
CA GLY A 872 -13.75 -2.78 31.35
C GLY A 872 -13.83 -3.84 32.46
N GLU A 873 -14.40 -5.03 32.20
CA GLU A 873 -14.44 -6.15 33.15
C GLU A 873 -13.04 -6.58 33.64
N PRO A 874 -12.90 -7.12 34.86
CA PRO A 874 -11.60 -7.47 35.41
C PRO A 874 -10.89 -8.57 34.62
N LEU A 875 -9.57 -8.43 34.48
CA LEU A 875 -8.67 -9.39 33.83
C LEU A 875 -7.61 -9.83 34.84
N ASP A 876 -7.26 -11.11 34.83
CA ASP A 876 -6.10 -11.62 35.54
C ASP A 876 -4.85 -11.47 34.68
N ALA A 877 -3.85 -10.77 35.20
CA ALA A 877 -2.56 -10.51 34.59
C ALA A 877 -1.46 -11.27 35.33
N LEU A 878 -0.96 -12.34 34.73
CA LEU A 878 0.15 -13.11 35.27
C LEU A 878 1.45 -12.63 34.62
N GLU A 879 2.28 -11.90 35.37
CA GLU A 879 3.62 -11.52 34.90
C GLU A 879 4.49 -12.77 34.70
N GLN A 880 5.35 -12.73 33.69
CA GLN A 880 6.30 -13.78 33.41
C GLN A 880 7.17 -14.13 34.64
N ASP A 881 7.16 -15.42 34.99
CA ASP A 881 7.85 -16.01 36.15
C ASP A 881 7.28 -15.60 37.53
N ALA A 882 6.17 -14.87 37.58
CA ALA A 882 5.42 -14.65 38.82
C ALA A 882 4.62 -15.90 39.23
N THR A 883 4.37 -16.05 40.54
CA THR A 883 3.61 -17.17 41.09
C THR A 883 2.11 -16.91 41.19
N HIS A 884 1.71 -15.64 41.22
CA HIS A 884 0.32 -15.21 41.38
C HIS A 884 -0.01 -14.15 40.32
N ALA A 885 -1.25 -14.17 39.83
CA ALA A 885 -1.75 -13.14 38.94
C ALA A 885 -2.25 -11.92 39.73
N GLU A 886 -2.06 -10.74 39.17
CA GLU A 886 -2.69 -9.50 39.62
C GLU A 886 -4.05 -9.35 38.92
N THR A 887 -5.01 -8.67 39.55
CA THR A 887 -6.29 -8.36 38.90
C THR A 887 -6.28 -6.92 38.38
N TRP A 888 -6.24 -6.79 37.06
CA TRP A 888 -6.36 -5.51 36.36
C TRP A 888 -7.84 -5.15 36.17
N ARG A 889 -8.19 -3.89 36.45
CA ARG A 889 -9.58 -3.39 36.37
C ARG A 889 -9.66 -2.19 35.44
N GLY A 890 -10.68 -2.18 34.57
CA GLY A 890 -10.88 -1.11 33.60
C GLY A 890 -9.73 -0.96 32.60
N HIS A 891 -9.73 0.15 31.88
CA HIS A 891 -8.81 0.38 30.75
C HIS A 891 -7.41 0.81 31.16
N ARG A 892 -7.28 1.56 32.27
CA ARG A 892 -6.04 2.23 32.65
C ARG A 892 -5.21 1.36 33.58
N GLN A 893 -3.98 1.07 33.17
CA GLN A 893 -3.01 0.29 33.91
C GLN A 893 -1.73 1.11 34.14
N TYR A 894 -0.86 0.62 35.03
CA TYR A 894 0.39 1.28 35.41
C TYR A 894 1.56 0.28 35.33
N VAL A 895 2.73 0.75 34.93
CA VAL A 895 3.96 -0.02 34.95
C VAL A 895 5.14 0.83 35.46
N SER A 896 6.04 0.19 36.20
CA SER A 896 7.36 0.71 36.57
C SER A 896 8.44 -0.27 36.08
N LEU A 897 9.41 0.22 35.33
CA LEU A 897 10.49 -0.55 34.72
C LEU A 897 11.84 0.00 35.18
N ASP A 898 12.67 -0.84 35.80
CA ASP A 898 14.00 -0.47 36.28
C ASP A 898 15.08 -1.10 35.38
N PRO A 899 15.92 -0.31 34.68
CA PRO A 899 16.96 -0.82 33.80
C PRO A 899 18.02 -1.69 34.50
N HIS A 900 18.18 -1.57 35.82
CA HIS A 900 19.11 -2.37 36.60
C HIS A 900 18.51 -3.69 37.11
N VAL A 901 17.18 -3.83 37.06
CA VAL A 901 16.46 -5.06 37.43
C VAL A 901 15.93 -5.74 36.18
N ARG A 902 15.00 -5.09 35.48
CA ARG A 902 14.40 -5.56 34.23
C ARG A 902 13.78 -4.36 33.46
N PRO A 903 14.26 -4.06 32.24
CA PRO A 903 13.75 -2.93 31.45
C PRO A 903 12.46 -3.26 30.68
N TYR A 904 11.82 -4.40 30.97
CA TYR A 904 10.59 -4.83 30.34
C TYR A 904 9.74 -5.69 31.27
N ALA A 905 8.46 -5.85 30.94
CA ALA A 905 7.56 -6.77 31.59
C ALA A 905 6.62 -7.42 30.56
N ILE A 906 6.25 -8.68 30.80
CA ILE A 906 5.38 -9.47 29.93
C ILE A 906 4.31 -10.10 30.82
N TRP A 907 3.04 -9.80 30.54
CA TRP A 907 1.90 -10.38 31.25
C TRP A 907 1.06 -11.22 30.32
N ARG A 908 0.72 -12.44 30.74
CA ARG A 908 -0.38 -13.18 30.14
C ARG A 908 -1.69 -12.67 30.72
N LEU A 909 -2.64 -12.30 29.86
CA LEU A 909 -3.97 -11.90 30.27
C LEU A 909 -4.98 -13.03 30.10
N THR A 910 -5.86 -13.19 31.09
CA THR A 910 -7.03 -14.05 31.03
C THR A 910 -8.24 -13.37 31.66
N PRO A 911 -9.48 -13.67 31.25
CA PRO A 911 -10.68 -13.20 31.95
C PRO A 911 -10.66 -13.59 33.43
N HIS A 912 -10.93 -12.64 34.34
CA HIS A 912 -11.06 -12.96 35.76
C HIS A 912 -12.28 -13.87 36.01
N PRO A 913 -12.20 -14.87 36.91
CA PRO A 913 -13.34 -15.66 37.29
C PRO A 913 -14.53 -14.79 37.73
N GLY A 914 -15.68 -14.96 37.09
CA GLY A 914 -16.89 -14.19 37.38
C GLY A 914 -17.03 -12.86 36.61
N ALA A 915 -16.09 -12.53 35.72
CA ALA A 915 -16.23 -11.40 34.80
C ALA A 915 -17.48 -11.53 33.92
N ALA A 916 -18.24 -10.45 33.75
CA ALA A 916 -19.46 -10.43 32.98
C ALA A 916 -19.18 -10.66 31.49
N ARG A 917 -19.88 -11.63 30.89
CA ARG A 917 -19.83 -11.88 29.45
C ARG A 917 -20.66 -10.83 28.73
N ALA A 918 -20.14 -10.30 27.61
CA ALA A 918 -20.98 -9.52 26.72
C ALA A 918 -22.12 -10.42 26.23
N ALA A 919 -23.32 -9.86 26.09
CA ALA A 919 -24.42 -10.59 25.49
C ALA A 919 -23.93 -11.17 24.16
N ALA A 920 -24.07 -12.50 23.99
CA ALA A 920 -23.81 -13.10 22.69
C ALA A 920 -24.67 -12.34 21.69
N ARG A 921 -24.06 -11.76 20.65
CA ARG A 921 -24.86 -11.26 19.54
C ARG A 921 -25.69 -12.43 19.06
N GLU A 922 -27.01 -12.32 19.14
CA GLU A 922 -27.85 -13.28 18.43
C GLU A 922 -27.39 -13.29 16.97
N PRO A 923 -27.23 -14.47 16.35
CA PRO A 923 -26.96 -14.56 14.93
C PRO A 923 -28.21 -14.05 14.19
N GLY A 924 -28.34 -12.73 14.04
CA GLY A 924 -29.57 -12.09 13.61
C GLY A 924 -29.55 -10.57 13.59
N ASP A 925 -28.68 -9.89 14.36
CA ASP A 925 -28.78 -8.43 14.52
C ASP A 925 -28.04 -7.60 13.42
N ALA A 926 -27.94 -8.17 12.22
CA ALA A 926 -27.83 -7.42 10.97
C ALA A 926 -29.21 -7.23 10.29
N ARG A 927 -30.30 -7.67 10.92
CA ARG A 927 -31.68 -7.51 10.43
C ARG A 927 -32.36 -6.29 11.04
N GLN A 928 -31.84 -5.10 10.74
CA GLN A 928 -32.72 -3.94 10.59
C GLN A 928 -32.42 -3.27 9.25
N PRO A 929 -33.34 -3.34 8.26
CA PRO A 929 -33.25 -2.51 7.08
C PRO A 929 -33.53 -1.07 7.51
N SER A 930 -32.49 -0.29 7.75
CA SER A 930 -32.61 1.16 7.75
C SER A 930 -32.85 1.60 6.31
N GLY A 931 -34.07 2.07 6.02
CA GLY A 931 -34.37 2.78 4.78
C GLY A 931 -35.47 2.15 3.95
N GLY A 932 -36.71 2.19 4.46
CA GLY A 932 -37.84 2.33 3.56
C GLY A 932 -37.80 3.74 2.97
N HIS A 933 -37.46 3.84 1.69
CA HIS A 933 -37.98 4.85 0.78
C HIS A 933 -38.14 4.15 -0.58
N GLY A 934 -39.34 4.27 -1.14
CA GLY A 934 -39.82 3.50 -2.29
C GLY A 934 -39.32 3.97 -3.63
#